data_AF-M6ET17-F1
#
_entry.id   AF-M6ET17-F1
#
_cell.length_a   1.000
_cell.length_b   1.000
_cell.length_c   1.000
_cell.angle_alpha   90.00
_cell.angle_beta   90.00
_cell.angle_gamma   90.00
#
_symmetry.space_group_name_H-M   'P 1'
#
loop_
_entity.id
_entity.type
_entity.pdbx_description
1 polymer ?
#
loop_
_entity_poly.entity_id
_entity_poly.type
_entity_poly.pdbx_seq_one_letter_code
_entity_poly.pdbx_strand_id
1 'polypeptide(L)'
;MFRSFLFVRETEGAGVVVIGTIQFLFGFIPNLYHRKPGRMFTMAGAFILPGLLYDKTAMFSSLSGLFAGATFGIFLRQYISTFHTQTVNEEDPIFRFFYINRPYKSSLPFHQNPKTGILIFLALLLLERFFVYFNAPPFKGFGILDTVYLPGISSRYAFGLSLDFLGSWMLIILYFLAEESSSHESDSPIKYWRQGLFAGVFLNIILFLIQGFTKHSVIPFTPMVGDSYSVSGFFADTGSLNWFFPLLIAYFFYYLHSRSWRFHTKIVLTLGLVLPFFILGKHFSAGSWILFLALLIYGYSVTAFSKIRNRWWKLSYIPACTIIWIVFTVLILWMGSFAWSPEPWQELYQTWAKSYRSPGGGFSRFLDLYWGEGWIQTRSAWNWIKQSIWMGNGAGSFVLNWIDSRSTNPVPPGGIRELGLPSFLFLLHDGGIFLILVFLTWIGLEIALRGHWKVLLLLLPISIFFLPWIGSSGTTAFFCLWLVTSSFPQTRQLHKTVVAGFNLFVLLLGSFSLSYSLVGIAPNLRGPEFRYAELKSYQIMAKRQNIVQNGIRYHEFSSGAIWVITSKSAIHLKAFIPQEKKLSKHDKIYARWSFLGPDWIEIQSKTLPLFTNPSTVSLTVPNNAKYLKAEILSDSFFGIHVKEFGIFAENFDGLNRVR
;
A
#
# COMPACT_ATOMS: atom_id res chain seq x y z
N MET A 1 -14.42 -0.48 4.24
CA MET A 1 -15.26 0.54 4.92
C MET A 1 -14.44 1.70 5.50
N PHE A 2 -13.54 1.51 6.48
CA PHE A 2 -12.77 2.66 7.02
C PHE A 2 -11.95 3.40 5.94
N ARG A 3 -11.30 2.66 5.04
CA ARG A 3 -10.63 3.23 3.85
C ARG A 3 -11.57 4.03 2.95
N SER A 4 -12.77 3.54 2.68
CA SER A 4 -13.73 4.22 1.79
C SER A 4 -14.31 5.51 2.38
N PHE A 5 -14.36 5.64 3.71
CA PHE A 5 -14.74 6.88 4.39
C PHE A 5 -13.65 7.98 4.32
N LEU A 6 -12.42 7.62 3.98
CA LEU A 6 -11.26 8.52 3.94
C LEU A 6 -11.04 9.18 2.56
N PHE A 7 -11.89 8.97 1.55
CA PHE A 7 -11.66 9.56 0.24
C PHE A 7 -12.37 10.90 0.03
N VAL A 8 -11.66 11.85 -0.58
CA VAL A 8 -12.06 13.27 -0.72
C VAL A 8 -12.91 13.53 -1.97
N ARG A 9 -12.83 12.65 -2.97
CA ARG A 9 -13.59 12.78 -4.23
C ARG A 9 -14.64 11.66 -4.32
N GLU A 10 -15.90 12.04 -4.48
CA GLU A 10 -17.02 11.08 -4.61
C GLU A 10 -16.85 10.14 -5.82
N THR A 11 -16.20 10.63 -6.88
CA THR A 11 -15.87 9.84 -8.07
C THR A 11 -14.84 8.74 -7.79
N GLU A 12 -13.89 8.96 -6.87
CA GLU A 12 -12.90 7.95 -6.46
C GLU A 12 -13.50 6.97 -5.43
N GLY A 13 -14.40 7.45 -4.56
CA GLY A 13 -15.03 6.65 -3.52
C GLY A 13 -15.93 5.53 -4.04
N ALA A 14 -16.74 5.78 -5.08
CA ALA A 14 -17.67 4.79 -5.62
C ALA A 14 -16.95 3.60 -6.27
N GLY A 15 -15.96 3.86 -7.14
CA GLY A 15 -15.15 2.82 -7.79
C GLY A 15 -14.34 2.00 -6.78
N VAL A 16 -13.70 2.66 -5.81
CA VAL A 16 -12.91 1.99 -4.77
C VAL A 16 -13.77 1.14 -3.83
N VAL A 17 -15.00 1.56 -3.50
CA VAL A 17 -15.92 0.74 -2.71
C VAL A 17 -16.30 -0.53 -3.46
N VAL A 18 -16.63 -0.43 -4.74
CA VAL A 18 -16.98 -1.59 -5.56
C VAL A 18 -15.78 -2.54 -5.68
N ILE A 19 -14.61 -2.02 -6.06
CA ILE A 19 -13.36 -2.80 -6.16
C ILE A 19 -13.04 -3.48 -4.82
N GLY A 20 -13.04 -2.74 -3.72
CA GLY A 20 -12.76 -3.25 -2.39
C GLY A 20 -13.78 -4.31 -1.93
N THR A 21 -15.04 -4.16 -2.29
CA THR A 21 -16.10 -5.13 -1.98
C THR A 21 -15.94 -6.41 -2.80
N ILE A 22 -15.62 -6.32 -4.09
CA ILE A 22 -15.33 -7.49 -4.92
C ILE A 22 -14.12 -8.25 -4.37
N GLN A 23 -13.03 -7.56 -4.06
CA GLN A 23 -11.86 -8.18 -3.43
C GLN A 23 -12.22 -8.86 -2.10
N PHE A 24 -13.00 -8.18 -1.25
CA PHE A 24 -13.47 -8.72 0.02
C PHE A 24 -14.29 -9.99 -0.17
N LEU A 25 -15.28 -9.99 -1.06
CA LEU A 25 -16.12 -11.16 -1.34
C LEU A 25 -15.30 -12.31 -1.93
N PHE A 26 -14.36 -12.01 -2.82
CA PHE A 26 -13.45 -13.00 -3.42
C PHE A 26 -12.59 -13.70 -2.38
N GLY A 27 -12.14 -12.99 -1.33
CA GLY A 27 -11.45 -13.60 -0.19
C GLY A 27 -12.41 -14.28 0.79
N PHE A 28 -13.55 -13.66 1.08
CA PHE A 28 -14.47 -14.08 2.13
C PHE A 28 -15.20 -15.37 1.80
N ILE A 29 -15.86 -15.45 0.63
CA ILE A 29 -16.75 -16.56 0.28
C ILE A 29 -16.00 -17.91 0.28
N PRO A 30 -14.83 -18.04 -0.41
CA PRO A 30 -14.11 -19.30 -0.43
C PRO A 30 -13.61 -19.72 0.97
N ASN A 31 -13.12 -18.78 1.79
CA ASN A 31 -12.61 -19.08 3.13
C ASN A 31 -13.72 -19.41 4.14
N LEU A 32 -14.91 -18.81 3.96
CA LEU A 32 -16.10 -19.16 4.72
C LEU A 32 -16.56 -20.58 4.36
N TYR A 33 -16.62 -20.90 3.06
CA TYR A 33 -17.12 -22.19 2.56
C TYR A 33 -16.17 -23.36 2.88
N HIS A 34 -14.91 -23.30 2.44
CA HIS A 34 -13.94 -24.37 2.72
C HIS A 34 -12.49 -23.85 2.75
N ARG A 35 -11.69 -24.29 3.75
CA ARG A 35 -10.32 -23.79 3.93
C ARG A 35 -9.36 -24.12 2.80
N LYS A 36 -9.34 -25.36 2.31
CA LYS A 36 -8.48 -25.77 1.18
C LYS A 36 -8.65 -24.89 -0.07
N PRO A 37 -9.86 -24.75 -0.67
CA PRO A 37 -10.06 -23.83 -1.77
C PRO A 37 -9.90 -22.38 -1.30
N GLY A 38 -10.36 -22.02 -0.09
CA GLY A 38 -10.13 -20.68 0.49
C GLY A 38 -8.69 -20.20 0.39
N ARG A 39 -7.73 -21.04 0.82
CA ARG A 39 -6.28 -20.82 0.69
C ARG A 39 -5.83 -20.67 -0.75
N MET A 40 -6.31 -21.54 -1.66
CA MET A 40 -5.94 -21.47 -3.07
C MET A 40 -6.45 -20.18 -3.73
N PHE A 41 -7.71 -19.83 -3.48
CA PHE A 41 -8.37 -18.65 -4.02
C PHE A 41 -7.73 -17.37 -3.50
N THR A 42 -7.43 -17.27 -2.20
CA THR A 42 -6.72 -16.09 -1.67
C THR A 42 -5.37 -15.90 -2.36
N MET A 43 -4.59 -16.97 -2.53
CA MET A 43 -3.27 -16.87 -3.18
C MET A 43 -3.35 -16.58 -4.68
N ALA A 44 -4.30 -17.17 -5.40
CA ALA A 44 -4.51 -16.87 -6.81
C ALA A 44 -5.03 -15.44 -7.00
N GLY A 45 -5.97 -15.01 -6.16
CA GLY A 45 -6.56 -13.67 -6.18
C GLY A 45 -5.52 -12.58 -5.97
N ALA A 46 -4.50 -12.81 -5.14
CA ALA A 46 -3.42 -11.86 -4.92
C ALA A 46 -2.64 -11.52 -6.21
N PHE A 47 -2.61 -12.42 -7.19
CA PHE A 47 -1.95 -12.21 -8.49
C PHE A 47 -2.89 -11.78 -9.62
N ILE A 48 -4.20 -12.00 -9.48
CA ILE A 48 -5.18 -11.80 -10.55
C ILE A 48 -5.97 -10.50 -10.36
N LEU A 49 -6.40 -10.23 -9.13
CA LEU A 49 -7.25 -9.09 -8.81
C LEU A 49 -6.61 -7.70 -9.07
N PRO A 50 -5.29 -7.49 -8.92
CA PRO A 50 -4.67 -6.18 -9.22
C PRO A 50 -4.95 -5.71 -10.64
N GLY A 51 -4.81 -6.60 -11.63
CA GLY A 51 -5.10 -6.32 -13.03
C GLY A 51 -6.59 -6.36 -13.32
N LEU A 52 -7.30 -7.39 -12.85
CA LEU A 52 -8.74 -7.56 -13.12
C LEU A 52 -9.59 -6.40 -12.58
N LEU A 53 -9.17 -5.79 -11.48
CA LEU A 53 -9.84 -4.63 -10.89
C LEU A 53 -9.05 -3.34 -11.10
N TYR A 54 -8.21 -3.31 -12.14
CA TYR A 54 -7.46 -2.11 -12.49
C TYR A 54 -8.41 -1.01 -12.94
N ASP A 55 -8.37 0.12 -12.23
CA ASP A 55 -9.07 1.33 -12.58
C ASP A 55 -8.08 2.50 -12.57
N LYS A 56 -8.00 3.26 -13.66
CA LYS A 56 -7.14 4.44 -13.82
C LYS A 56 -7.50 5.58 -12.86
N THR A 57 -8.70 5.57 -12.30
CA THR A 57 -9.20 6.59 -11.37
C THR A 57 -8.99 6.22 -9.90
N ALA A 58 -8.91 4.91 -9.59
CA ALA A 58 -8.73 4.42 -8.23
C ALA A 58 -7.26 4.41 -7.80
N MET A 59 -6.86 5.42 -7.04
CA MET A 59 -5.48 5.54 -6.52
C MET A 59 -5.03 4.36 -5.63
N PHE A 60 -5.96 3.69 -4.97
CA PHE A 60 -5.69 2.71 -3.91
C PHE A 60 -6.11 1.30 -4.33
N SER A 61 -5.27 0.64 -5.13
CA SER A 61 -5.52 -0.72 -5.64
C SER A 61 -5.02 -1.83 -4.70
N SER A 62 -4.64 -1.51 -3.46
CA SER A 62 -4.08 -2.50 -2.52
C SER A 62 -4.98 -3.73 -2.37
N LEU A 63 -4.37 -4.92 -2.29
CA LEU A 63 -5.03 -6.20 -1.97
C LEU A 63 -5.65 -6.27 -0.55
N SER A 64 -5.82 -5.12 0.10
CA SER A 64 -6.35 -5.00 1.45
C SER A 64 -7.75 -5.59 1.58
N GLY A 65 -8.62 -5.41 0.57
CA GLY A 65 -9.96 -6.02 0.54
C GLY A 65 -9.89 -7.54 0.58
N LEU A 66 -9.01 -8.15 -0.23
CA LEU A 66 -8.84 -9.60 -0.34
C LEU A 66 -8.42 -10.22 1.00
N PHE A 67 -7.38 -9.70 1.63
CA PHE A 67 -6.86 -10.25 2.89
C PHE A 67 -7.80 -9.96 4.07
N ALA A 68 -8.50 -8.82 4.07
CA ALA A 68 -9.53 -8.55 5.07
C ALA A 68 -10.72 -9.51 4.94
N GLY A 69 -11.17 -9.78 3.71
CA GLY A 69 -12.23 -10.77 3.45
C GLY A 69 -11.82 -12.18 3.84
N ALA A 70 -10.62 -12.60 3.45
CA ALA A 70 -10.08 -13.92 3.80
C ALA A 70 -9.93 -14.11 5.32
N THR A 71 -9.35 -13.13 6.02
CA THR A 71 -9.23 -13.19 7.50
C THR A 71 -10.59 -13.22 8.17
N PHE A 72 -11.52 -12.35 7.76
CA PHE A 72 -12.87 -12.34 8.31
C PHE A 72 -13.62 -13.66 8.05
N GLY A 73 -13.46 -14.26 6.87
CA GLY A 73 -14.04 -15.58 6.56
C GLY A 73 -13.51 -16.69 7.46
N ILE A 74 -12.19 -16.69 7.74
CA ILE A 74 -11.57 -17.63 8.69
C ILE A 74 -12.14 -17.43 10.10
N PHE A 75 -12.18 -16.19 10.59
CA PHE A 75 -12.67 -15.88 11.93
C PHE A 75 -14.16 -16.19 12.09
N LEU A 76 -15.00 -15.79 11.13
CA LEU A 76 -16.43 -16.02 11.19
C LEU A 76 -16.74 -17.52 11.19
N ARG A 77 -16.03 -18.31 10.38
CA ARG A 77 -16.14 -19.76 10.42
C ARG A 77 -15.75 -20.34 11.78
N GLN A 78 -14.65 -19.87 12.39
CA GLN A 78 -14.27 -20.28 13.73
C GLN A 78 -15.33 -19.91 14.76
N TYR A 79 -15.86 -18.69 14.69
CA TYR A 79 -16.92 -18.21 15.57
C TYR A 79 -18.18 -19.08 15.45
N ILE A 80 -18.65 -19.34 14.23
CA ILE A 80 -19.79 -20.24 13.98
C ILE A 80 -19.52 -21.63 14.57
N SER A 81 -18.29 -22.17 14.40
CA SER A 81 -17.93 -23.47 14.98
C SER A 81 -17.97 -23.50 16.51
N THR A 82 -17.65 -22.39 17.18
CA THR A 82 -17.65 -22.30 18.66
C THR A 82 -19.04 -22.17 19.27
N PHE A 83 -20.02 -21.59 18.58
CA PHE A 83 -21.40 -21.52 19.08
C PHE A 83 -22.16 -22.84 18.92
N HIS A 84 -21.72 -23.66 17.97
CA HIS A 84 -22.32 -24.94 17.63
C HIS A 84 -21.76 -26.13 18.44
N THR A 85 -20.92 -25.89 19.45
CA THR A 85 -20.43 -26.91 20.40
C THR A 85 -21.45 -27.29 21.49
N GLN A 86 -22.75 -27.27 21.19
CA GLN A 86 -23.77 -27.92 21.99
C GLN A 86 -24.17 -29.23 21.29
N THR A 87 -23.54 -30.33 21.72
CA THR A 87 -24.02 -31.72 21.65
C THR A 87 -24.93 -32.11 20.47
N VAL A 88 -24.41 -32.41 19.27
CA VAL A 88 -25.22 -33.11 18.26
C VAL A 88 -24.38 -34.05 17.37
N ASN A 89 -24.96 -35.21 17.09
CA ASN A 89 -24.54 -36.36 16.29
C ASN A 89 -23.62 -36.08 15.09
N GLU A 90 -22.69 -37.01 14.85
CA GLU A 90 -21.77 -37.07 13.70
C GLU A 90 -22.45 -37.22 12.32
N GLU A 91 -23.79 -37.31 12.28
CA GLU A 91 -24.58 -37.54 11.07
C GLU A 91 -25.06 -36.27 10.37
N ASP A 92 -24.92 -35.08 10.98
CA ASP A 92 -25.44 -33.85 10.39
C ASP A 92 -24.51 -33.31 9.26
N PRO A 93 -24.95 -33.31 7.98
CA PRO A 93 -24.12 -32.92 6.85
C PRO A 93 -23.65 -31.47 6.93
N ILE A 94 -24.38 -30.58 7.61
CA ILE A 94 -24.02 -29.17 7.81
C ILE A 94 -22.82 -29.05 8.76
N PHE A 95 -22.79 -29.84 9.84
CA PHE A 95 -21.69 -29.82 10.82
C PHE A 95 -20.44 -30.53 10.29
N ARG A 96 -20.63 -31.60 9.50
CA ARG A 96 -19.56 -32.22 8.72
C ARG A 96 -18.99 -31.23 7.68
N PHE A 97 -19.82 -30.34 7.14
CA PHE A 97 -19.41 -29.25 6.24
C PHE A 97 -18.46 -28.25 6.92
N PHE A 98 -18.73 -27.91 8.18
CA PHE A 98 -17.92 -26.94 8.93
C PHE A 98 -16.66 -27.53 9.55
N TYR A 99 -16.51 -28.86 9.62
CA TYR A 99 -15.35 -29.61 10.14
C TYR A 99 -14.82 -29.01 11.46
N ILE A 100 -15.60 -29.24 12.52
CA ILE A 100 -15.21 -28.95 13.90
C ILE A 100 -14.35 -30.13 14.37
N ASN A 101 -13.02 -30.00 14.37
CA ASN A 101 -12.19 -30.94 15.13
C ASN A 101 -10.84 -30.31 15.56
N ARG A 102 -10.81 -29.93 16.85
CA ARG A 102 -9.69 -29.68 17.79
C ARG A 102 -8.53 -28.74 17.39
N PRO A 103 -7.98 -27.95 18.34
CA PRO A 103 -6.83 -27.07 18.09
C PRO A 103 -5.56 -27.85 17.70
N TYR A 104 -4.76 -27.25 16.82
CA TYR A 104 -3.51 -27.80 16.28
C TYR A 104 -2.42 -27.93 17.35
N LYS A 105 -1.64 -29.02 17.32
CA LYS A 105 -0.55 -29.30 18.28
C LYS A 105 0.70 -28.43 18.10
N SER A 106 0.81 -27.64 17.03
CA SER A 106 2.05 -26.93 16.67
C SER A 106 1.88 -25.48 16.19
N SER A 107 0.86 -24.77 16.68
CA SER A 107 0.83 -23.30 16.59
C SER A 107 1.52 -22.70 17.81
N LEU A 108 2.50 -21.81 17.62
CA LEU A 108 3.03 -21.02 18.74
C LEU A 108 1.88 -20.19 19.36
N PRO A 109 1.81 -20.09 20.69
CA PRO A 109 0.82 -19.23 21.33
C PRO A 109 1.05 -17.77 20.91
N PHE A 110 -0.02 -16.97 20.95
CA PHE A 110 -0.05 -15.60 20.40
C PHE A 110 1.12 -14.72 20.86
N HIS A 111 1.52 -14.80 22.13
CA HIS A 111 2.63 -14.04 22.71
C HIS A 111 4.03 -14.53 22.31
N GLN A 112 4.14 -15.76 21.78
CA GLN A 112 5.38 -16.38 21.29
C GLN A 112 5.48 -16.36 19.75
N ASN A 113 4.53 -15.74 19.06
CA ASN A 113 4.59 -15.58 17.61
C ASN A 113 5.20 -14.20 17.27
N PRO A 114 6.30 -14.11 16.51
CA PRO A 114 6.92 -12.83 16.17
C PRO A 114 6.03 -11.99 15.22
N LYS A 115 5.08 -12.61 14.50
CA LYS A 115 4.05 -11.90 13.71
C LYS A 115 3.16 -11.02 14.57
N THR A 116 2.92 -11.42 15.82
CA THR A 116 2.13 -10.63 16.76
C THR A 116 2.84 -9.33 17.12
N GLY A 117 4.14 -9.40 17.44
CA GLY A 117 4.93 -8.21 17.77
C GLY A 117 4.97 -7.21 16.62
N ILE A 118 5.24 -7.68 15.40
CA ILE A 118 5.27 -6.79 14.23
C ILE A 118 3.87 -6.24 13.89
N LEU A 119 2.78 -6.98 14.11
CA LEU A 119 1.42 -6.46 13.91
C LEU A 119 1.11 -5.32 14.89
N ILE A 120 1.47 -5.49 16.17
CA ILE A 120 1.31 -4.44 17.18
C ILE A 120 2.15 -3.22 16.80
N PHE A 121 3.39 -3.43 16.34
CA PHE A 121 4.26 -2.35 15.87
C PHE A 121 3.63 -1.52 14.75
N LEU A 122 3.18 -2.21 13.69
CA LEU A 122 2.59 -1.56 12.54
C LEU A 122 1.28 -0.86 12.92
N ALA A 123 0.51 -1.43 13.86
CA ALA A 123 -0.69 -0.78 14.40
C ALA A 123 -0.36 0.50 15.16
N LEU A 124 0.70 0.49 15.98
CA LEU A 124 1.17 1.68 16.71
C LEU A 124 1.70 2.76 15.75
N LEU A 125 2.44 2.38 14.70
CA LEU A 125 2.87 3.32 13.66
C LEU A 125 1.68 3.89 12.86
N LEU A 126 0.67 3.06 12.57
CA LEU A 126 -0.54 3.53 11.90
C LEU A 126 -1.33 4.50 12.79
N LEU A 127 -1.41 4.21 14.10
CA LEU A 127 -2.02 5.09 15.10
C LEU A 127 -1.25 6.42 15.22
N GLU A 128 0.07 6.34 15.21
CA GLU A 128 0.95 7.52 15.19
C GLU A 128 0.69 8.39 13.97
N ARG A 129 0.66 7.81 12.76
CA ARG A 129 0.28 8.53 11.53
C ARG A 129 -1.13 9.11 11.61
N PHE A 130 -2.08 8.40 12.20
CA PHE A 130 -3.44 8.90 12.38
C PHE A 130 -3.45 10.19 13.22
N PHE A 131 -2.71 10.23 14.33
CA PHE A 131 -2.61 11.43 15.15
C PHE A 131 -1.85 12.56 14.46
N VAL A 132 -0.78 12.26 13.72
CA VAL A 132 -0.01 13.24 12.93
C VAL A 132 -0.88 13.91 11.86
N TYR A 133 -1.80 13.19 11.21
CA TYR A 133 -2.63 13.79 10.15
C TYR A 133 -3.92 14.42 10.64
N PHE A 134 -4.54 13.88 11.69
CA PHE A 134 -5.87 14.31 12.13
C PHE A 134 -5.89 15.12 13.43
N ASN A 135 -4.76 15.32 14.12
CA ASN A 135 -4.67 16.14 15.33
C ASN A 135 -5.67 15.74 16.45
N ALA A 136 -5.75 14.44 16.74
CA ALA A 136 -6.48 13.87 17.89
C ALA A 136 -7.79 14.59 18.27
N PRO A 137 -8.78 14.73 17.35
CA PRO A 137 -9.99 15.48 17.67
C PRO A 137 -10.69 14.78 18.84
N PRO A 138 -11.27 15.53 19.80
CA PRO A 138 -12.00 14.90 20.89
C PRO A 138 -13.05 13.97 20.28
N PHE A 139 -13.06 12.71 20.71
CA PHE A 139 -13.94 11.64 20.24
C PHE A 139 -15.44 11.89 20.57
N LYS A 140 -15.93 13.11 20.36
CA LYS A 140 -17.33 13.50 20.43
C LYS A 140 -17.87 13.59 19.00
N GLY A 141 -18.57 12.53 18.59
CA GLY A 141 -19.18 12.39 17.28
C GLY A 141 -18.22 11.77 16.28
N PHE A 142 -18.64 10.69 15.61
CA PHE A 142 -17.88 9.95 14.60
C PHE A 142 -17.66 10.76 13.31
N GLY A 143 -16.95 11.89 13.42
CA GLY A 143 -16.55 12.73 12.32
C GLY A 143 -15.08 13.10 12.48
N ILE A 144 -14.20 12.32 11.86
CA ILE A 144 -12.82 12.76 11.63
C ILE A 144 -12.91 13.95 10.67
N LEU A 145 -12.66 15.17 11.18
CA LEU A 145 -12.68 16.38 10.39
C LEU A 145 -11.57 16.30 9.34
N ASP A 146 -11.94 16.42 8.07
CA ASP A 146 -10.96 16.48 6.98
C ASP A 146 -10.36 17.89 6.96
N THR A 147 -9.03 17.95 6.94
CA THR A 147 -8.27 19.20 6.96
C THR A 147 -7.37 19.24 5.74
N VAL A 148 -7.06 20.43 5.23
CA VAL A 148 -6.07 20.54 4.16
C VAL A 148 -4.68 20.30 4.74
N TYR A 149 -4.03 19.23 4.27
CA TYR A 149 -2.70 18.81 4.71
C TYR A 149 -1.60 19.52 3.92
N LEU A 150 -1.71 19.57 2.59
CA LEU A 150 -0.88 20.37 1.67
C LEU A 150 -1.79 21.03 0.64
N PRO A 151 -1.36 22.08 -0.09
CA PRO A 151 -2.18 22.69 -1.14
C PRO A 151 -2.70 21.63 -2.12
N GLY A 152 -4.03 21.44 -2.17
CA GLY A 152 -4.69 20.43 -3.01
C GLY A 152 -4.70 19.00 -2.45
N ILE A 153 -4.15 18.74 -1.26
CA ILE A 153 -4.08 17.43 -0.60
C ILE A 153 -4.74 17.49 0.78
N SER A 154 -5.69 16.59 1.04
CA SER A 154 -6.34 16.51 2.37
C SER A 154 -5.58 15.59 3.34
N SER A 155 -5.86 15.71 4.63
CA SER A 155 -5.34 14.82 5.67
C SER A 155 -5.81 13.39 5.51
N ARG A 156 -7.04 13.18 4.99
CA ARG A 156 -7.50 11.83 4.64
C ARG A 156 -6.77 11.23 3.46
N TYR A 157 -6.43 12.02 2.44
CA TYR A 157 -5.57 11.57 1.35
C TYR A 157 -4.18 11.17 1.85
N ALA A 158 -3.57 12.01 2.68
CA ALA A 158 -2.25 11.76 3.27
C ALA A 158 -2.25 10.47 4.13
N PHE A 159 -3.28 10.28 4.96
CA PHE A 159 -3.42 9.06 5.75
C PHE A 159 -3.75 7.83 4.88
N GLY A 160 -4.46 8.00 3.77
CA GLY A 160 -4.69 6.95 2.77
C GLY A 160 -3.39 6.36 2.23
N LEU A 161 -2.37 7.18 1.98
CA LEU A 161 -1.03 6.73 1.58
C LEU A 161 -0.36 5.89 2.66
N SER A 162 -0.45 6.29 3.93
CA SER A 162 0.07 5.51 5.06
C SER A 162 -0.67 4.18 5.22
N LEU A 163 -1.98 4.14 4.97
CA LEU A 163 -2.77 2.92 4.96
C LEU A 163 -2.37 1.98 3.82
N ASP A 164 -2.04 2.49 2.65
CA ASP A 164 -1.56 1.65 1.55
C ASP A 164 -0.19 1.05 1.83
N PHE A 165 0.68 1.79 2.51
CA PHE A 165 1.96 1.26 2.95
C PHE A 165 1.83 0.26 4.12
N LEU A 166 1.43 0.73 5.30
CA LEU A 166 1.40 -0.10 6.53
C LEU A 166 0.21 -1.05 6.54
N GLY A 167 -0.96 -0.60 6.11
CA GLY A 167 -2.19 -1.37 6.19
C GLY A 167 -2.21 -2.56 5.23
N SER A 168 -1.52 -2.48 4.08
CA SER A 168 -1.36 -3.64 3.19
C SER A 168 -0.54 -4.73 3.87
N TRP A 169 0.58 -4.37 4.50
CA TRP A 169 1.43 -5.30 5.24
C TRP A 169 0.69 -5.93 6.42
N MET A 170 -0.01 -5.10 7.23
CA MET A 170 -0.76 -5.58 8.38
C MET A 170 -1.78 -6.64 8.00
N LEU A 171 -2.56 -6.43 6.93
CA LEU A 171 -3.60 -7.38 6.53
C LEU A 171 -3.02 -8.68 5.98
N ILE A 172 -1.90 -8.62 5.25
CA ILE A 172 -1.18 -9.82 4.79
C ILE A 172 -0.63 -10.61 5.98
N ILE A 173 0.04 -9.95 6.92
CA ILE A 173 0.60 -10.59 8.12
C ILE A 173 -0.52 -11.19 8.97
N LEU A 174 -1.65 -10.47 9.12
CA LEU A 174 -2.83 -10.93 9.83
C LEU A 174 -3.43 -12.17 9.17
N TYR A 175 -3.50 -12.23 7.84
CA TYR A 175 -3.94 -13.42 7.11
C TYR A 175 -3.06 -14.63 7.38
N PHE A 176 -1.74 -14.48 7.29
CA PHE A 176 -0.82 -15.58 7.60
C PHE A 176 -0.86 -16.01 9.07
N LEU A 177 -1.02 -15.05 9.98
CA LEU A 177 -1.20 -15.35 11.40
C LEU A 177 -2.51 -16.10 11.64
N ALA A 178 -3.61 -15.66 11.03
CA ALA A 178 -4.92 -16.31 11.15
C ALA A 178 -4.88 -17.73 10.59
N GLU A 179 -4.28 -17.97 9.43
CA GLU A 179 -4.18 -19.32 8.87
C GLU A 179 -3.32 -20.28 9.71
N GLU A 180 -2.20 -19.81 10.25
CA GLU A 180 -1.32 -20.63 11.08
C GLU A 180 -1.88 -20.89 12.49
N SER A 181 -2.61 -19.92 13.06
CA SER A 181 -3.25 -20.08 14.37
C SER A 181 -4.52 -20.92 14.29
N SER A 182 -5.20 -20.88 13.15
CA SER A 182 -6.50 -21.51 12.99
C SER A 182 -6.44 -22.88 12.31
N SER A 183 -5.35 -23.32 11.68
CA SER A 183 -5.34 -24.53 10.82
C SER A 183 -5.62 -25.83 11.59
N HIS A 184 -6.85 -26.34 11.50
CA HIS A 184 -7.32 -27.59 12.13
C HIS A 184 -7.19 -28.83 11.21
N GLU A 185 -6.47 -28.73 10.09
CA GLU A 185 -6.32 -29.83 9.12
C GLU A 185 -4.99 -30.57 9.28
N SER A 186 -4.97 -31.87 8.98
CA SER A 186 -3.75 -32.71 8.98
C SER A 186 -2.70 -32.27 7.95
N ASP A 187 -3.12 -31.55 6.91
CA ASP A 187 -2.25 -31.03 5.86
C ASP A 187 -1.74 -29.62 6.16
N SER A 188 -0.45 -29.38 5.89
CA SER A 188 0.15 -28.05 6.02
C SER A 188 -0.54 -27.02 5.08
N PRO A 189 -0.88 -25.80 5.55
CA PRO A 189 -1.47 -24.73 4.72
C PRO A 189 -0.64 -24.40 3.48
N ILE A 190 0.68 -24.54 3.62
CA ILE A 190 1.70 -24.26 2.61
C ILE A 190 1.46 -25.01 1.30
N LYS A 191 0.92 -26.23 1.33
CA LYS A 191 0.64 -27.03 0.12
C LYS A 191 -0.42 -26.34 -0.74
N TYR A 192 -1.50 -25.90 -0.10
CA TYR A 192 -2.64 -25.24 -0.75
C TYR A 192 -2.29 -23.82 -1.21
N TRP A 193 -1.49 -23.09 -0.42
CA TRP A 193 -0.96 -21.80 -0.85
C TRP A 193 -0.10 -21.92 -2.12
N ARG A 194 0.81 -22.89 -2.18
CA ARG A 194 1.63 -23.12 -3.38
C ARG A 194 0.79 -23.45 -4.62
N GLN A 195 -0.28 -24.23 -4.46
CA GLN A 195 -1.21 -24.55 -5.54
C GLN A 195 -1.93 -23.29 -6.05
N GLY A 196 -2.42 -22.44 -5.13
CA GLY A 196 -3.04 -21.17 -5.50
C GLY A 196 -2.08 -20.20 -6.20
N LEU A 197 -0.84 -20.08 -5.72
CA LEU A 197 0.17 -19.26 -6.40
C LEU A 197 0.51 -19.80 -7.80
N PHE A 198 0.65 -21.12 -7.95
CA PHE A 198 0.90 -21.72 -9.26
C PHE A 198 -0.25 -21.42 -10.23
N ALA A 199 -1.50 -21.53 -9.77
CA ALA A 199 -2.67 -21.15 -10.56
C ALA A 199 -2.65 -19.66 -10.95
N GLY A 200 -2.33 -18.76 -10.01
CA GLY A 200 -2.22 -17.33 -10.26
C GLY A 200 -1.12 -16.97 -11.27
N VAL A 201 0.06 -17.60 -11.18
CA VAL A 201 1.15 -17.41 -12.14
C VAL A 201 0.80 -17.99 -13.52
N PHE A 202 0.20 -19.17 -13.57
CA PHE A 202 -0.23 -19.78 -14.82
C PHE A 202 -1.25 -18.91 -15.56
N LEU A 203 -2.26 -18.39 -14.86
CA LEU A 203 -3.24 -17.47 -15.43
C LEU A 203 -2.60 -16.15 -15.90
N ASN A 204 -1.62 -15.63 -15.15
CA ASN A 204 -0.83 -14.47 -15.58
C ASN A 204 -0.05 -14.75 -16.87
N ILE A 205 0.61 -15.91 -16.97
CA ILE A 205 1.33 -16.31 -18.19
C ILE A 205 0.39 -16.40 -19.38
N ILE A 206 -0.79 -17.01 -19.22
CA ILE A 206 -1.80 -17.11 -20.29
C ILE A 206 -2.22 -15.71 -20.74
N LEU A 207 -2.64 -14.85 -19.81
CA LEU A 207 -3.09 -13.52 -20.17
C LEU A 207 -1.97 -12.70 -20.82
N PHE A 208 -0.75 -12.82 -20.31
CA PHE A 208 0.42 -12.16 -20.88
C PHE A 208 0.70 -12.62 -22.32
N LEU A 209 0.58 -13.93 -22.61
CA LEU A 209 0.66 -14.47 -23.97
C LEU A 209 -0.45 -13.90 -24.86
N ILE A 210 -1.70 -13.89 -24.39
CA ILE A 210 -2.82 -13.34 -25.15
C ILE A 210 -2.55 -11.85 -25.48
N GLN A 211 -2.25 -11.03 -24.47
CA GLN A 211 -1.95 -9.59 -24.64
C GLN A 211 -0.77 -9.36 -25.61
N GLY A 212 0.29 -10.16 -25.50
CA GLY A 212 1.47 -10.03 -26.35
C GLY A 212 1.24 -10.39 -27.83
N PHE A 213 0.33 -11.33 -28.10
CA PHE A 213 -0.01 -11.74 -29.47
C PHE A 213 -1.10 -10.88 -30.11
N THR A 214 -2.07 -10.39 -29.34
CA THR A 214 -3.21 -9.67 -29.90
C THR A 214 -2.91 -8.22 -30.25
N LYS A 215 -1.73 -7.69 -29.87
CA LYS A 215 -1.12 -6.37 -30.15
C LYS A 215 -1.97 -5.09 -29.96
N HIS A 216 -3.30 -5.13 -30.02
CA HIS A 216 -4.18 -3.96 -29.98
C HIS A 216 -5.63 -4.31 -29.53
N SER A 217 -5.91 -5.55 -29.12
CA SER A 217 -7.26 -5.92 -28.70
C SER A 217 -7.59 -5.38 -27.31
N VAL A 218 -8.73 -4.73 -27.17
CA VAL A 218 -9.32 -4.35 -25.87
C VAL A 218 -9.69 -5.61 -25.12
N ILE A 219 -8.73 -6.18 -24.38
CA ILE A 219 -9.08 -7.12 -23.32
C ILE A 219 -9.52 -6.22 -22.16
N PRO A 220 -10.75 -6.35 -21.63
CA PRO A 220 -11.10 -5.65 -20.41
C PRO A 220 -9.98 -5.93 -19.41
N PHE A 221 -9.54 -4.94 -18.62
CA PHE A 221 -8.44 -5.05 -17.65
C PHE A 221 -7.00 -4.84 -18.18
N THR A 222 -6.77 -4.48 -19.45
CA THR A 222 -5.42 -4.08 -19.91
C THR A 222 -5.11 -2.62 -19.52
N PRO A 223 -4.01 -2.36 -18.78
CA PRO A 223 -3.60 -0.98 -18.51
C PRO A 223 -3.16 -0.32 -19.82
N MET A 224 -3.55 0.94 -20.03
CA MET A 224 -3.07 1.73 -21.17
C MET A 224 -2.01 2.71 -20.70
N VAL A 225 -0.92 2.78 -21.45
CA VAL A 225 0.14 3.78 -21.30
C VAL A 225 0.09 4.68 -22.53
N GLY A 226 -0.30 5.94 -22.32
CA GLY A 226 -0.65 6.85 -23.43
C GLY A 226 -1.83 6.32 -24.25
N ASP A 227 -1.67 6.33 -25.57
CA ASP A 227 -2.68 5.86 -26.54
C ASP A 227 -2.57 4.35 -26.86
N SER A 228 -1.67 3.62 -26.19
CA SER A 228 -1.40 2.21 -26.47
C SER A 228 -1.75 1.29 -25.29
N TYR A 229 -2.29 0.11 -25.60
CA TYR A 229 -2.52 -0.94 -24.61
C TYR A 229 -1.18 -1.59 -24.24
N SER A 230 -0.89 -1.61 -22.94
CA SER A 230 0.34 -2.17 -22.42
C SER A 230 0.21 -3.67 -22.11
N VAL A 231 1.33 -4.39 -22.20
CA VAL A 231 1.39 -5.84 -21.96
C VAL A 231 1.89 -6.05 -20.52
N SER A 232 0.97 -6.32 -19.58
CA SER A 232 1.28 -6.43 -18.14
C SER A 232 0.73 -7.70 -17.47
N GLY A 233 0.02 -8.57 -18.19
CA GLY A 233 -0.72 -9.68 -17.61
C GLY A 233 -1.85 -9.19 -16.68
N PHE A 234 -1.97 -9.78 -15.49
CA PHE A 234 -2.83 -9.28 -14.41
C PHE A 234 -2.07 -8.35 -13.45
N PHE A 235 -0.90 -7.84 -13.82
CA PHE A 235 -0.24 -6.81 -13.03
C PHE A 235 -0.76 -5.42 -13.40
N ALA A 236 -0.80 -4.54 -12.40
CA ALA A 236 -1.36 -3.20 -12.53
C ALA A 236 -0.52 -2.27 -13.43
N ASP A 237 0.75 -2.59 -13.64
CA ASP A 237 1.71 -1.78 -14.38
C ASP A 237 2.76 -2.64 -15.11
N THR A 238 3.36 -2.11 -16.17
CA THR A 238 4.46 -2.78 -16.90
C THR A 238 5.77 -2.80 -16.13
N GLY A 239 5.96 -1.82 -15.24
CA GLY A 239 7.12 -1.75 -14.34
C GLY A 239 7.21 -2.97 -13.43
N SER A 240 6.07 -3.39 -12.85
CA SER A 240 6.01 -4.58 -12.00
C SER A 240 6.28 -5.88 -12.75
N LEU A 241 5.80 -6.02 -13.98
CA LEU A 241 6.09 -7.17 -14.83
C LEU A 241 7.61 -7.37 -15.01
N ASN A 242 8.39 -6.29 -15.16
CA ASN A 242 9.83 -6.36 -15.41
C ASN A 242 10.63 -7.02 -14.28
N TRP A 243 10.32 -6.81 -13.01
CA TRP A 243 11.11 -7.41 -11.92
C TRP A 243 10.39 -8.56 -11.24
N PHE A 244 9.05 -8.53 -11.17
CA PHE A 244 8.27 -9.50 -10.42
C PHE A 244 8.11 -10.82 -11.17
N PHE A 245 7.95 -10.76 -12.49
CA PHE A 245 7.78 -11.97 -13.30
C PHE A 245 9.03 -12.85 -13.35
N PRO A 246 10.26 -12.32 -13.55
CA PRO A 246 11.50 -13.09 -13.36
C PRO A 246 11.59 -13.80 -12.01
N LEU A 247 11.12 -13.14 -10.95
CA LEU A 247 11.15 -13.64 -9.58
C LEU A 247 10.20 -14.83 -9.40
N LEU A 248 8.97 -14.71 -9.89
CA LEU A 248 8.00 -15.79 -9.88
C LEU A 248 8.55 -17.02 -10.62
N ILE A 249 9.12 -16.82 -11.81
CA ILE A 249 9.74 -17.91 -12.57
C ILE A 249 10.88 -18.54 -11.77
N ALA A 250 11.77 -17.73 -11.18
CA ALA A 250 12.90 -18.22 -10.40
C ALA A 250 12.48 -19.04 -9.17
N TYR A 251 11.41 -18.64 -8.48
CA TYR A 251 10.85 -19.40 -7.37
C TYR A 251 10.35 -20.78 -7.82
N PHE A 252 9.54 -20.83 -8.88
CA PHE A 252 9.02 -22.11 -9.39
C PHE A 252 10.12 -22.96 -10.03
N PHE A 253 11.12 -22.34 -10.65
CA PHE A 253 12.32 -22.99 -11.15
C PHE A 253 13.09 -23.67 -10.01
N TYR A 254 13.35 -22.95 -8.91
CA TYR A 254 13.96 -23.52 -7.71
C TYR A 254 13.13 -24.69 -7.16
N TYR A 255 11.81 -24.51 -7.02
CA TYR A 255 10.92 -25.54 -6.50
C TYR A 255 10.98 -26.82 -7.34
N LEU A 256 10.93 -26.68 -8.67
CA LEU A 256 10.98 -27.78 -9.62
C LEU A 256 12.31 -28.55 -9.55
N HIS A 257 13.44 -27.84 -9.45
CA HIS A 257 14.77 -28.42 -9.39
C HIS A 257 15.11 -29.02 -8.01
N SER A 258 14.48 -28.52 -6.95
CA SER A 258 14.63 -29.05 -5.59
C SER A 258 14.00 -30.44 -5.41
N ARG A 259 12.94 -30.75 -6.16
CA ARG A 259 12.20 -32.02 -6.06
C ARG A 259 12.75 -33.08 -7.00
N SER A 260 12.56 -34.35 -6.64
CA SER A 260 12.94 -35.54 -7.42
C SER A 260 11.92 -35.87 -8.53
N TRP A 261 11.56 -34.90 -9.37
CA TRP A 261 10.75 -35.15 -10.57
C TRP A 261 11.55 -35.93 -11.62
N ARG A 262 10.85 -36.69 -12.47
CA ARG A 262 11.44 -37.36 -13.63
C ARG A 262 12.10 -36.35 -14.57
N PHE A 263 13.23 -36.72 -15.18
CA PHE A 263 14.05 -35.82 -15.99
C PHE A 263 13.26 -35.15 -17.13
N HIS A 264 12.48 -35.91 -17.90
CA HIS A 264 11.65 -35.36 -18.98
C HIS A 264 10.60 -34.37 -18.45
N THR A 265 9.94 -34.69 -17.34
CA THR A 265 8.95 -33.79 -16.72
C THR A 265 9.61 -32.49 -16.24
N LYS A 266 10.84 -32.55 -15.72
CA LYS A 266 11.60 -31.35 -15.35
C LYS A 266 11.86 -30.46 -16.55
N ILE A 267 12.30 -31.02 -17.67
CA ILE A 267 12.61 -30.24 -18.89
C ILE A 267 11.35 -29.56 -19.41
N VAL A 268 10.25 -30.31 -19.58
CA VAL A 268 8.99 -29.77 -20.13
C VAL A 268 8.45 -28.63 -19.28
N LEU A 269 8.41 -28.80 -17.96
CA LEU A 269 7.91 -27.77 -17.05
C LEU A 269 8.86 -26.58 -16.94
N THR A 270 10.18 -26.79 -17.02
CA THR A 270 11.16 -25.70 -17.05
C THR A 270 11.01 -24.88 -18.32
N LEU A 271 10.86 -25.53 -19.47
CA LEU A 271 10.56 -24.87 -20.74
C LEU A 271 9.23 -24.12 -20.66
N GLY A 272 8.17 -24.72 -20.11
CA GLY A 272 6.87 -24.06 -19.95
C GLY A 272 6.92 -22.79 -19.09
N LEU A 273 7.83 -22.71 -18.11
CA LEU A 273 8.03 -21.52 -17.27
C LEU A 273 8.88 -20.44 -17.96
N VAL A 274 9.90 -20.85 -18.72
CA VAL A 274 10.93 -19.95 -19.24
C VAL A 274 10.60 -19.44 -20.65
N LEU A 275 9.97 -20.26 -21.48
CA LEU A 275 9.61 -19.95 -22.87
C LEU A 275 8.72 -18.70 -23.03
N PRO A 276 7.71 -18.43 -22.17
CA PRO A 276 6.95 -17.19 -22.23
C PRO A 276 7.83 -15.93 -22.11
N PHE A 277 8.87 -15.98 -21.27
CA PHE A 277 9.82 -14.88 -21.09
C PHE A 277 10.62 -14.61 -22.37
N PHE A 278 11.04 -15.68 -23.07
CA PHE A 278 11.79 -15.56 -24.32
C PHE A 278 10.92 -15.08 -25.49
N ILE A 279 9.70 -15.62 -25.65
CA ILE A 279 8.79 -15.25 -26.75
C ILE A 279 8.39 -13.78 -26.66
N LEU A 280 8.07 -13.31 -25.46
CA LEU A 280 7.62 -11.94 -25.20
C LEU A 280 8.74 -11.03 -24.72
N GLY A 281 9.98 -11.46 -24.93
CA GLY A 281 11.21 -10.81 -24.49
C GLY A 281 11.37 -9.34 -24.88
N LYS A 282 10.68 -8.90 -25.95
CA LYS A 282 10.63 -7.50 -26.39
C LYS A 282 9.85 -6.56 -25.46
N HIS A 283 8.95 -7.10 -24.64
CA HIS A 283 8.16 -6.32 -23.66
C HIS A 283 8.89 -6.15 -22.32
N PHE A 284 10.05 -6.80 -22.18
CA PHE A 284 10.85 -6.85 -20.96
C PHE A 284 12.06 -5.92 -21.09
N SER A 285 12.32 -5.08 -20.09
CA SER A 285 13.47 -4.18 -20.07
C SER A 285 14.79 -4.95 -20.08
N ALA A 286 15.89 -4.37 -20.57
CA ALA A 286 17.19 -5.06 -20.52
C ALA A 286 17.58 -5.46 -19.07
N GLY A 287 17.17 -4.67 -18.08
CA GLY A 287 17.37 -4.99 -16.66
C GLY A 287 16.65 -6.26 -16.19
N SER A 288 15.45 -6.54 -16.71
CA SER A 288 14.71 -7.76 -16.34
C SER A 288 15.37 -9.02 -16.88
N TRP A 289 16.01 -8.96 -18.05
CA TRP A 289 16.79 -10.07 -18.59
C TRP A 289 18.01 -10.40 -17.73
N ILE A 290 18.73 -9.37 -17.28
CA ILE A 290 19.89 -9.51 -16.40
C ILE A 290 19.46 -10.11 -15.05
N LEU A 291 18.35 -9.60 -14.49
CA LEU A 291 17.76 -10.12 -13.26
C LEU A 291 17.33 -11.59 -13.43
N PHE A 292 16.66 -11.91 -14.52
CA PHE A 292 16.17 -13.25 -14.81
C PHE A 292 17.32 -14.28 -14.83
N LEU A 293 18.40 -13.98 -15.55
CA LEU A 293 19.55 -14.89 -15.57
C LEU A 293 20.19 -15.01 -14.19
N ALA A 294 20.40 -13.90 -13.48
CA ALA A 294 20.97 -13.92 -12.13
C ALA A 294 20.17 -14.83 -11.20
N LEU A 295 18.84 -14.73 -11.26
CA LEU A 295 17.94 -15.53 -10.45
C LEU A 295 17.91 -17.01 -10.87
N LEU A 296 18.04 -17.33 -12.16
CA LEU A 296 18.14 -18.72 -12.63
C LEU A 296 19.45 -19.39 -12.21
N ILE A 297 20.59 -18.69 -12.40
CA ILE A 297 21.91 -19.16 -11.93
C ILE A 297 21.85 -19.40 -10.43
N TYR A 298 21.26 -18.46 -9.68
CA TYR A 298 21.07 -18.60 -8.25
C TYR A 298 20.14 -19.77 -7.89
N GLY A 299 18.97 -19.88 -8.50
CA GLY A 299 18.01 -20.96 -8.22
C GLY A 299 18.61 -22.33 -8.48
N TYR A 300 19.41 -22.46 -9.54
CA TYR A 300 20.19 -23.67 -9.83
C TYR A 300 21.28 -23.89 -8.77
N SER A 301 22.04 -22.86 -8.41
CA SER A 301 23.14 -22.99 -7.44
C SER A 301 22.70 -23.52 -6.09
N VAL A 302 21.58 -23.04 -5.56
CA VAL A 302 21.05 -23.49 -4.26
C VAL A 302 20.77 -25.00 -4.25
N THR A 303 20.38 -25.56 -5.39
CA THR A 303 20.02 -26.98 -5.53
C THR A 303 21.21 -27.86 -5.93
N ALA A 304 22.11 -27.35 -6.77
CA ALA A 304 23.22 -28.09 -7.34
C ALA A 304 24.49 -28.01 -6.48
N PHE A 305 24.75 -26.87 -5.82
CA PHE A 305 25.98 -26.63 -5.06
C PHE A 305 26.19 -27.64 -3.93
N SER A 306 25.12 -28.06 -3.25
CA SER A 306 25.21 -29.09 -2.20
C SER A 306 25.52 -30.49 -2.73
N LYS A 307 25.34 -30.73 -4.04
CA LYS A 307 25.59 -32.03 -4.70
C LYS A 307 26.99 -32.14 -5.30
N ILE A 308 27.73 -31.03 -5.39
CA ILE A 308 29.10 -31.01 -5.92
C ILE A 308 30.04 -31.60 -4.86
N ARG A 309 30.53 -32.82 -5.12
CA ARG A 309 31.43 -33.54 -4.21
C ARG A 309 32.90 -33.13 -4.37
N ASN A 310 33.31 -32.70 -5.56
CA ASN A 310 34.70 -32.32 -5.86
C ASN A 310 35.02 -30.90 -5.33
N ARG A 311 36.09 -30.80 -4.53
CA ARG A 311 36.53 -29.55 -3.86
C ARG A 311 36.91 -28.45 -4.86
N TRP A 312 37.60 -28.79 -5.95
CA TRP A 312 38.02 -27.83 -6.97
C TRP A 312 36.83 -27.24 -7.72
N TRP A 313 35.89 -28.10 -8.14
CA TRP A 313 34.65 -27.66 -8.77
C TRP A 313 33.78 -26.81 -7.84
N LYS A 314 33.79 -27.10 -6.53
CA LYS A 314 33.06 -26.32 -5.54
C LYS A 314 33.65 -24.92 -5.35
N LEU A 315 34.98 -24.78 -5.36
CA LEU A 315 35.66 -23.47 -5.29
C LEU A 315 35.50 -22.67 -6.58
N SER A 316 35.61 -23.32 -7.74
CA SER A 316 35.44 -22.68 -9.05
C SER A 316 34.00 -22.34 -9.40
N TYR A 317 33.01 -22.88 -8.67
CA TYR A 317 31.59 -22.68 -8.96
C TYR A 317 31.17 -21.21 -8.93
N ILE A 318 31.52 -20.48 -7.86
CA ILE A 318 31.14 -19.08 -7.70
C ILE A 318 31.81 -18.20 -8.78
N PRO A 319 33.13 -18.29 -9.01
CA PRO A 319 33.79 -17.58 -10.12
C PRO A 319 33.21 -17.93 -11.50
N ALA A 320 32.88 -19.20 -11.75
CA ALA A 320 32.30 -19.59 -13.04
C ALA A 320 30.91 -18.96 -13.24
N CYS A 321 30.06 -18.96 -12.21
CA CYS A 321 28.75 -18.32 -12.26
C CYS A 321 28.85 -16.80 -12.45
N THR A 322 29.81 -16.13 -11.80
CA THR A 322 30.00 -14.68 -11.99
C THR A 322 30.52 -14.36 -13.39
N ILE A 323 31.45 -15.16 -13.93
CA ILE A 323 31.93 -15.01 -15.31
C ILE A 323 30.77 -15.20 -16.30
N ILE A 324 29.95 -16.25 -16.14
CA ILE A 324 28.79 -16.49 -17.00
C ILE A 324 27.84 -15.29 -16.96
N TRP A 325 27.59 -14.74 -15.78
CA TRP A 325 26.73 -13.56 -15.62
C TRP A 325 27.32 -12.32 -16.30
N ILE A 326 28.62 -12.04 -16.12
CA ILE A 326 29.30 -10.92 -16.78
C ILE A 326 29.26 -11.08 -18.30
N VAL A 327 29.63 -12.26 -18.82
CA VAL A 327 29.60 -12.56 -20.25
C VAL A 327 28.21 -12.33 -20.82
N PHE A 328 27.16 -12.76 -20.11
CA PHE A 328 25.79 -12.52 -20.55
C PHE A 328 25.41 -11.03 -20.56
N THR A 329 25.78 -10.25 -19.55
CA THR A 329 25.50 -8.80 -19.54
C THR A 329 26.19 -8.08 -20.69
N VAL A 330 27.42 -8.48 -21.02
CA VAL A 330 28.18 -7.94 -22.16
C VAL A 330 27.55 -8.38 -23.48
N LEU A 331 27.08 -9.63 -23.57
CA LEU A 331 26.36 -10.13 -24.74
C LEU A 331 25.07 -9.37 -25.00
N ILE A 332 24.28 -9.02 -23.97
CA ILE A 332 23.08 -8.19 -24.13
C ILE A 332 23.45 -6.82 -24.75
N LEU A 333 24.48 -6.17 -24.21
CA LEU A 333 24.96 -4.88 -24.74
C LEU A 333 25.46 -5.00 -26.18
N TRP A 334 26.20 -6.06 -26.51
CA TRP A 334 26.72 -6.29 -27.84
C TRP A 334 25.61 -6.63 -28.83
N MET A 335 24.69 -7.54 -28.46
CA MET A 335 23.54 -7.90 -29.27
C MET A 335 22.61 -6.69 -29.51
N GLY A 336 22.47 -5.81 -28.51
CA GLY A 336 21.73 -4.55 -28.62
C GLY A 336 22.25 -3.58 -29.69
N SER A 337 23.44 -3.81 -30.25
CA SER A 337 23.95 -3.01 -31.38
C SER A 337 23.32 -3.40 -32.73
N PHE A 338 22.68 -4.57 -32.83
CA PHE A 338 22.11 -5.06 -34.08
C PHE A 338 20.62 -4.68 -34.23
N ALA A 339 20.20 -4.42 -35.46
CA ALA A 339 18.83 -4.00 -35.76
C ALA A 339 17.75 -5.05 -35.44
N TRP A 340 18.10 -6.34 -35.41
CA TRP A 340 17.18 -7.44 -35.11
C TRP A 340 17.01 -7.72 -33.62
N SER A 341 17.83 -7.12 -32.75
CA SER A 341 17.74 -7.35 -31.31
C SER A 341 16.47 -6.74 -30.72
N PRO A 342 15.98 -7.23 -29.57
CA PRO A 342 14.86 -6.60 -28.86
C PRO A 342 15.08 -5.10 -28.66
N GLU A 343 14.04 -4.29 -28.87
CA GLU A 343 14.07 -2.82 -28.66
C GLU A 343 14.69 -2.42 -27.31
N PRO A 344 14.40 -3.08 -26.17
CA PRO A 344 14.98 -2.70 -24.89
C PRO A 344 16.49 -2.90 -24.81
N TRP A 345 17.06 -3.83 -25.57
CA TRP A 345 18.51 -4.04 -25.64
C TRP A 345 19.17 -2.96 -26.51
N GLN A 346 18.48 -2.52 -27.56
CA GLN A 346 18.92 -1.38 -28.38
C GLN A 346 18.90 -0.08 -27.57
N GLU A 347 17.84 0.15 -26.80
CA GLU A 347 17.76 1.31 -25.90
C GLU A 347 18.90 1.33 -24.89
N LEU A 348 19.20 0.19 -24.25
CA LEU A 348 20.34 0.04 -23.34
C LEU A 348 21.67 0.35 -24.06
N TYR A 349 21.90 -0.21 -25.25
CA TYR A 349 23.11 0.04 -26.01
C TYR A 349 23.24 1.53 -26.43
N GLN A 350 22.15 2.14 -26.90
CA GLN A 350 22.15 3.55 -27.30
C GLN A 350 22.39 4.49 -26.11
N THR A 351 21.76 4.23 -24.95
CA THR A 351 22.01 5.02 -23.73
C THR A 351 23.42 4.80 -23.20
N TRP A 352 23.94 3.57 -23.23
CA TRP A 352 25.33 3.27 -22.91
C TRP A 352 26.31 4.04 -23.83
N ALA A 353 26.08 4.00 -25.15
CA ALA A 353 26.92 4.71 -26.12
C ALA A 353 26.85 6.23 -25.93
N LYS A 354 25.66 6.81 -25.74
CA LYS A 354 25.48 8.25 -25.51
C LYS A 354 26.09 8.74 -24.20
N SER A 355 25.99 7.94 -23.14
CA SER A 355 26.48 8.31 -21.80
C SER A 355 27.99 8.25 -21.68
N TYR A 356 28.67 7.28 -22.28
CA TYR A 356 30.13 7.11 -22.15
C TYR A 356 30.94 7.72 -23.31
N ARG A 357 30.36 7.97 -24.49
CA ARG A 357 31.09 8.60 -25.62
C ARG A 357 31.01 10.12 -25.67
N SER A 358 30.23 10.77 -24.79
CA SER A 358 30.11 12.23 -24.74
C SER A 358 31.14 12.86 -23.78
N PRO A 359 31.61 14.10 -24.02
CA PRO A 359 32.48 14.80 -23.08
C PRO A 359 31.72 15.03 -21.76
N GLY A 360 32.34 14.62 -20.64
CA GLY A 360 31.68 14.53 -19.32
C GLY A 360 30.87 13.24 -19.09
N GLY A 361 31.11 12.21 -19.90
CA GLY A 361 30.45 10.91 -19.78
C GLY A 361 30.80 10.17 -18.49
N GLY A 362 29.80 9.48 -17.91
CA GLY A 362 29.97 8.75 -16.66
C GLY A 362 28.71 8.01 -16.22
N PHE A 363 28.83 7.20 -15.17
CA PHE A 363 27.75 6.36 -14.67
C PHE A 363 26.53 7.17 -14.20
N SER A 364 26.73 8.35 -13.59
CA SER A 364 25.63 9.23 -13.20
C SER A 364 24.78 9.67 -14.39
N ARG A 365 25.44 10.06 -15.51
CA ARG A 365 24.77 10.42 -16.76
C ARG A 365 24.07 9.23 -17.41
N PHE A 366 24.64 8.03 -17.30
CA PHE A 366 23.95 6.81 -17.73
C PHE A 366 22.66 6.60 -16.93
N LEU A 367 22.70 6.74 -15.60
CA LEU A 367 21.50 6.60 -14.76
C LEU A 367 20.47 7.70 -15.04
N ASP A 368 20.90 8.95 -15.26
CA ASP A 368 20.01 10.05 -15.66
C ASP A 368 19.29 9.75 -16.98
N LEU A 369 19.96 9.14 -17.96
CA LEU A 369 19.39 8.84 -19.28
C LEU A 369 18.57 7.55 -19.32
N TYR A 370 19.01 6.51 -18.61
CA TYR A 370 18.41 5.17 -18.67
C TYR A 370 17.31 4.97 -17.62
N TRP A 371 17.48 5.51 -16.40
CA TRP A 371 16.51 5.37 -15.30
C TRP A 371 15.64 6.63 -15.12
N GLY A 372 16.12 7.79 -15.59
CA GLY A 372 15.33 9.02 -15.69
C GLY A 372 14.72 9.45 -14.36
N GLU A 373 13.39 9.44 -14.28
CA GLU A 373 12.65 9.86 -13.08
C GLU A 373 12.98 9.02 -11.84
N GLY A 374 13.23 7.71 -11.98
CA GLY A 374 13.55 6.85 -10.83
C GLY A 374 14.90 7.21 -10.18
N TRP A 375 15.86 7.68 -10.98
CA TRP A 375 17.13 8.19 -10.46
C TRP A 375 16.99 9.57 -9.80
N ILE A 376 16.12 10.44 -10.31
CA ILE A 376 15.77 11.71 -9.65
C ILE A 376 15.10 11.42 -8.30
N GLN A 377 14.11 10.53 -8.27
CA GLN A 377 13.46 10.07 -7.03
C GLN A 377 14.48 9.53 -6.02
N THR A 378 15.45 8.73 -6.49
CA THR A 378 16.53 8.17 -5.67
C THR A 378 17.39 9.28 -5.04
N ARG A 379 17.80 10.29 -5.82
CA ARG A 379 18.57 11.43 -5.29
C ARG A 379 17.76 12.27 -4.31
N SER A 380 16.48 12.52 -4.59
CA SER A 380 15.59 13.26 -3.69
C SER A 380 15.38 12.53 -2.37
N ALA A 381 15.15 11.22 -2.41
CA ALA A 381 15.01 10.40 -1.20
C ALA A 381 16.26 10.49 -0.32
N TRP A 382 17.46 10.39 -0.90
CA TRP A 382 18.72 10.55 -0.15
C TRP A 382 18.86 11.92 0.53
N ASN A 383 18.35 12.99 -0.10
CA ASN A 383 18.37 14.31 0.50
C ASN A 383 17.35 14.45 1.62
N TRP A 384 16.14 13.89 1.46
CA TRP A 384 15.09 13.95 2.47
C TRP A 384 15.35 13.04 3.68
N ILE A 385 16.05 11.90 3.50
CA ILE A 385 16.45 11.02 4.61
C ILE A 385 17.30 11.76 5.65
N LYS A 386 18.06 12.78 5.24
CA LYS A 386 18.90 13.59 6.15
C LYS A 386 18.08 14.33 7.22
N GLN A 387 16.78 14.53 7.00
CA GLN A 387 15.89 15.20 7.94
C GLN A 387 15.53 14.31 9.14
N SER A 388 15.38 13.00 8.93
CA SER A 388 15.05 12.03 10.00
C SER A 388 15.62 10.65 9.67
N ILE A 389 16.90 10.46 9.96
CA ILE A 389 17.63 9.22 9.63
C ILE A 389 17.13 8.03 10.48
N TRP A 390 16.86 8.28 11.77
CA TRP A 390 16.57 7.22 12.73
C TRP A 390 15.12 6.71 12.63
N MET A 391 14.15 7.63 12.73
CA MET A 391 12.72 7.31 12.77
C MET A 391 12.07 7.34 11.38
N GLY A 392 12.76 7.89 10.37
CA GLY A 392 12.19 8.18 9.07
C GLY A 392 11.26 9.39 9.08
N ASN A 393 10.80 9.78 7.91
CA ASN A 393 9.84 10.87 7.71
C ASN A 393 8.38 10.39 7.89
N GLY A 394 8.19 9.07 7.98
CA GLY A 394 6.91 8.43 8.21
C GLY A 394 6.34 7.69 7.01
N ALA A 395 5.53 6.67 7.30
CA ALA A 395 4.83 5.87 6.30
C ALA A 395 4.01 6.75 5.32
N GLY A 396 4.28 6.65 4.01
CA GLY A 396 3.60 7.40 2.96
C GLY A 396 4.14 8.81 2.73
N SER A 397 5.15 9.25 3.50
CA SER A 397 5.71 10.60 3.40
C SER A 397 6.50 10.84 2.11
N PHE A 398 7.17 9.82 1.56
CA PHE A 398 7.91 9.97 0.30
C PHE A 398 7.00 10.46 -0.84
N VAL A 399 5.81 9.85 -0.98
CA VAL A 399 4.86 10.21 -2.03
C VAL A 399 4.35 11.64 -1.84
N LEU A 400 4.09 12.04 -0.59
CA LEU A 400 3.67 13.40 -0.25
C LEU A 400 4.76 14.43 -0.60
N ASN A 401 6.01 14.19 -0.19
CA ASN A 401 7.15 15.06 -0.51
C ASN A 401 7.39 15.14 -2.03
N TRP A 402 7.21 14.02 -2.73
CA TRP A 402 7.33 13.97 -4.18
C TRP A 402 6.26 14.78 -4.90
N ILE A 403 5.00 14.73 -4.44
CA ILE A 403 3.91 15.56 -4.96
C ILE A 403 4.19 17.05 -4.67
N ASP A 404 4.59 17.38 -3.44
CA ASP A 404 4.84 18.76 -3.02
C ASP A 404 5.99 19.41 -3.83
N SER A 405 7.04 18.63 -4.11
CA SER A 405 8.17 19.08 -4.93
C SER A 405 7.80 19.45 -6.38
N ARG A 406 6.63 19.04 -6.86
CA ARG A 406 6.13 19.26 -8.24
C ARG A 406 5.00 20.29 -8.33
N SER A 407 4.94 21.24 -7.39
CA SER A 407 3.86 22.24 -7.16
C SER A 407 3.26 22.96 -8.39
N THR A 408 3.88 22.92 -9.57
CA THR A 408 3.37 23.49 -10.82
C THR A 408 2.50 22.55 -11.65
N ASN A 409 2.53 21.23 -11.39
CA ASN A 409 1.74 20.25 -12.14
C ASN A 409 0.51 19.82 -11.33
N PRO A 410 -0.69 19.74 -11.95
CA PRO A 410 -1.85 19.19 -11.27
C PRO A 410 -1.54 17.76 -10.84
N VAL A 411 -1.80 17.44 -9.57
CA VAL A 411 -1.74 16.05 -9.07
C VAL A 411 -2.59 15.21 -10.03
N PRO A 412 -2.01 14.18 -10.69
CA PRO A 412 -2.75 13.41 -11.67
C PRO A 412 -4.02 12.83 -11.02
N PRO A 413 -5.17 12.81 -11.72
CA PRO A 413 -6.37 12.17 -11.22
C PRO A 413 -6.03 10.70 -10.94
N GLY A 414 -6.02 10.30 -9.65
CA GLY A 414 -5.58 8.97 -9.21
C GLY A 414 -4.17 8.89 -8.59
N GLY A 415 -3.48 10.01 -8.33
CA GLY A 415 -2.18 10.04 -7.64
C GLY A 415 -1.00 9.52 -8.46
N ILE A 416 0.22 9.62 -7.91
CA ILE A 416 1.44 9.12 -8.57
C ILE A 416 1.50 7.60 -8.40
N ARG A 417 1.20 6.86 -9.47
CA ARG A 417 1.14 5.39 -9.48
C ARG A 417 2.50 4.71 -9.66
N GLU A 418 3.45 5.41 -10.27
CA GLU A 418 4.74 4.84 -10.65
C GLU A 418 5.87 5.49 -9.84
N LEU A 419 6.28 4.79 -8.78
CA LEU A 419 7.47 5.13 -8.02
C LEU A 419 8.63 4.28 -8.56
N GLY A 420 9.60 4.92 -9.17
CA GLY A 420 10.84 4.30 -9.65
C GLY A 420 11.91 4.16 -8.55
N LEU A 421 11.54 4.34 -7.27
CA LEU A 421 12.45 4.32 -6.13
C LEU A 421 12.81 2.88 -5.69
N PRO A 422 14.08 2.57 -5.37
CA PRO A 422 14.42 1.29 -4.75
C PRO A 422 13.69 1.06 -3.42
N SER A 423 13.23 -0.17 -3.21
CA SER A 423 12.52 -0.61 -2.00
C SER A 423 13.27 -0.29 -0.71
N PHE A 424 14.58 -0.53 -0.65
CA PHE A 424 15.37 -0.20 0.55
C PHE A 424 15.34 1.30 0.86
N LEU A 425 15.51 2.13 -0.17
CA LEU A 425 15.55 3.57 0.00
C LEU A 425 14.17 4.12 0.37
N PHE A 426 13.11 3.51 -0.15
CA PHE A 426 11.74 3.78 0.26
C PHE A 426 11.52 3.45 1.75
N LEU A 427 11.92 2.25 2.20
CA LEU A 427 11.82 1.85 3.61
C LEU A 427 12.66 2.75 4.52
N LEU A 428 13.85 3.15 4.08
CA LEU A 428 14.75 4.02 4.83
C LEU A 428 14.19 5.44 4.94
N HIS A 429 13.60 5.97 3.88
CA HIS A 429 12.95 7.27 3.91
C HIS A 429 11.73 7.28 4.83
N ASP A 430 10.83 6.32 4.65
CA ASP A 430 9.54 6.33 5.36
C ASP A 430 9.63 5.80 6.79
N GLY A 431 10.53 4.85 7.09
CA GLY A 431 10.62 4.23 8.41
C GLY A 431 11.97 4.35 9.11
N GLY A 432 12.97 4.95 8.46
CA GLY A 432 14.30 5.13 9.03
C GLY A 432 15.05 3.83 9.29
N ILE A 433 16.18 3.97 9.97
CA ILE A 433 17.02 2.83 10.39
C ILE A 433 16.23 1.89 11.32
N PHE A 434 15.37 2.42 12.20
CA PHE A 434 14.66 1.59 13.17
C PHE A 434 13.65 0.64 12.52
N LEU A 435 12.83 1.10 11.55
CA LEU A 435 11.90 0.21 10.86
C LEU A 435 12.65 -0.91 10.13
N ILE A 436 13.76 -0.57 9.47
CA ILE A 436 14.58 -1.55 8.75
C ILE A 436 15.16 -2.58 9.71
N LEU A 437 15.72 -2.17 10.84
CA LEU A 437 16.28 -3.09 11.84
C LEU A 437 15.22 -4.02 12.42
N VAL A 438 14.06 -3.48 12.80
CA VAL A 438 12.92 -4.27 13.31
C VAL A 438 12.46 -5.27 12.27
N PHE A 439 12.33 -4.85 11.02
CA PHE A 439 11.88 -5.69 9.91
C PHE A 439 12.89 -6.79 9.57
N LEU A 440 14.19 -6.46 9.48
CA LEU A 440 15.25 -7.46 9.23
C LEU A 440 15.36 -8.45 10.39
N THR A 441 15.22 -7.99 11.64
CA THR A 441 15.21 -8.86 12.82
C THR A 441 14.01 -9.80 12.79
N TRP A 442 12.83 -9.30 12.43
CA TRP A 442 11.63 -10.12 12.26
C TRP A 442 11.82 -11.21 11.19
N ILE A 443 12.34 -10.85 10.02
CA ILE A 443 12.68 -11.78 8.94
C ILE A 443 13.68 -12.83 9.46
N GLY A 444 14.74 -12.40 10.14
CA GLY A 444 15.74 -13.29 10.74
C GLY A 444 15.13 -14.30 11.71
N LEU A 445 14.19 -13.87 12.56
CA LEU A 445 13.47 -14.74 13.49
C LEU A 445 12.56 -15.74 12.78
N GLU A 446 11.78 -15.32 11.78
CA GLU A 446 10.95 -16.23 10.98
C GLU A 446 11.79 -17.29 10.27
N ILE A 447 12.95 -16.92 9.73
CA ILE A 447 13.88 -17.88 9.12
C ILE A 447 14.47 -18.83 10.16
N ALA A 448 14.89 -18.33 11.32
CA ALA A 448 15.46 -19.14 12.38
C ALA A 448 14.45 -20.18 12.91
N LEU A 449 13.18 -19.79 13.08
CA LEU A 449 12.09 -20.68 13.53
C LEU A 449 11.74 -21.75 12.49
N ARG A 450 11.89 -21.44 11.20
CA ARG A 450 11.48 -22.33 10.10
C ARG A 450 12.63 -23.14 9.49
N GLY A 451 13.89 -22.77 9.69
CA GLY A 451 15.06 -23.45 9.05
C GLY A 451 15.30 -23.03 7.58
N HIS A 452 14.76 -21.86 7.21
CA HIS A 452 14.58 -21.23 5.89
C HIS A 452 15.74 -20.67 5.05
N TRP A 453 17.01 -20.70 5.46
CA TRP A 453 17.99 -19.67 5.05
C TRP A 453 18.18 -19.46 3.53
N LYS A 454 17.93 -20.50 2.72
CA LYS A 454 18.07 -20.49 1.26
C LYS A 454 17.08 -19.58 0.51
N VAL A 455 15.94 -19.24 1.13
CA VAL A 455 14.91 -18.33 0.57
C VAL A 455 15.25 -16.86 0.86
N LEU A 456 16.01 -16.59 1.91
CA LEU A 456 16.44 -15.25 2.34
C LEU A 456 17.27 -14.54 1.26
N LEU A 457 18.12 -15.30 0.57
CA LEU A 457 18.98 -14.83 -0.52
C LEU A 457 18.26 -14.61 -1.86
N LEU A 458 17.07 -15.22 -2.07
CA LEU A 458 16.19 -14.86 -3.20
C LEU A 458 15.46 -13.55 -2.94
N LEU A 459 15.15 -13.27 -1.67
CA LEU A 459 14.45 -12.05 -1.26
C LEU A 459 15.36 -10.83 -1.23
N LEU A 460 16.63 -10.99 -0.81
CA LEU A 460 17.54 -9.89 -0.50
C LEU A 460 17.87 -8.97 -1.70
N PRO A 461 18.08 -9.48 -2.93
CA PRO A 461 18.26 -8.60 -4.09
C PRO A 461 16.99 -7.82 -4.43
N ILE A 462 15.81 -8.43 -4.21
CA ILE A 462 14.52 -7.83 -4.57
C ILE A 462 14.03 -6.81 -3.53
N SER A 463 14.15 -7.13 -2.24
CA SER A 463 13.79 -6.23 -1.15
C SER A 463 14.68 -4.99 -1.08
N ILE A 464 15.91 -5.08 -1.61
CA ILE A 464 16.89 -4.00 -1.53
C ILE A 464 16.93 -3.16 -2.80
N PHE A 465 16.94 -3.77 -4.00
CA PHE A 465 17.27 -3.05 -5.23
C PHE A 465 16.09 -2.73 -6.14
N PHE A 466 14.94 -3.41 -6.02
CA PHE A 466 13.82 -3.27 -6.98
C PHE A 466 12.64 -2.46 -6.38
N LEU A 467 11.62 -2.16 -7.21
CA LEU A 467 10.50 -1.23 -6.95
C LEU A 467 9.94 -1.31 -5.51
N PRO A 468 9.35 -0.22 -4.98
CA PRO A 468 8.92 -0.15 -3.60
C PRO A 468 7.84 -1.21 -3.30
N TRP A 469 7.76 -1.64 -2.04
CA TRP A 469 6.84 -2.68 -1.55
C TRP A 469 5.34 -2.38 -1.77
N ILE A 470 5.01 -1.16 -2.19
CA ILE A 470 3.67 -0.69 -2.56
C ILE A 470 3.38 -0.91 -4.06
N GLY A 471 4.42 -1.08 -4.89
CA GLY A 471 4.33 -1.33 -6.32
C GLY A 471 3.55 -2.61 -6.65
N SER A 472 2.91 -2.64 -7.83
CA SER A 472 1.95 -3.68 -8.22
C SER A 472 0.79 -3.85 -7.24
N SER A 473 0.28 -2.76 -6.65
CA SER A 473 -0.94 -2.82 -5.82
C SER A 473 -0.81 -3.74 -4.59
N GLY A 474 0.40 -3.87 -4.03
CA GLY A 474 0.67 -4.69 -2.84
C GLY A 474 0.91 -6.19 -3.11
N THR A 475 0.88 -6.66 -4.35
CA THR A 475 1.21 -8.05 -4.72
C THR A 475 2.66 -8.40 -4.38
N THR A 476 3.56 -7.42 -4.53
CA THR A 476 4.98 -7.51 -4.14
C THR A 476 5.13 -7.82 -2.65
N ALA A 477 4.54 -6.98 -1.80
CA ALA A 477 4.58 -7.16 -0.35
C ALA A 477 3.99 -8.51 0.03
N PHE A 478 2.86 -8.89 -0.58
CA PHE A 478 2.27 -10.19 -0.37
C PHE A 478 3.24 -11.33 -0.70
N PHE A 479 3.85 -11.34 -1.88
CA PHE A 479 4.73 -12.42 -2.30
C PHE A 479 5.99 -12.51 -1.44
N CYS A 480 6.58 -11.38 -1.07
CA CYS A 480 7.73 -11.35 -0.18
C CYS A 480 7.38 -11.87 1.22
N LEU A 481 6.26 -11.43 1.78
CA LEU A 481 5.76 -11.93 3.07
C LEU A 481 5.39 -13.41 3.00
N TRP A 482 4.79 -13.84 1.89
CA TRP A 482 4.51 -15.23 1.63
C TRP A 482 5.79 -16.06 1.64
N LEU A 483 6.86 -15.65 0.94
CA LEU A 483 8.14 -16.37 0.93
C LEU A 483 8.74 -16.54 2.34
N VAL A 484 8.62 -15.52 3.19
CA VAL A 484 9.09 -15.56 4.59
C VAL A 484 8.24 -16.53 5.43
N THR A 485 6.92 -16.57 5.20
CA THR A 485 5.96 -17.28 6.05
C THR A 485 5.61 -18.69 5.58
N SER A 486 5.70 -18.99 4.29
CA SER A 486 5.27 -20.27 3.71
C SER A 486 6.38 -21.32 3.66
N SER A 487 7.53 -21.04 4.29
CA SER A 487 8.76 -21.72 3.95
C SER A 487 8.85 -23.14 4.51
N PHE A 488 8.34 -23.43 5.73
CA PHE A 488 8.03 -24.72 6.39
C PHE A 488 7.21 -24.45 7.68
N PRO A 489 6.59 -25.47 8.32
CA PRO A 489 6.05 -25.32 9.68
C PRO A 489 7.15 -24.88 10.65
N GLN A 490 6.78 -24.15 11.71
CA GLN A 490 7.72 -23.76 12.77
C GLN A 490 8.19 -25.02 13.49
N THR A 491 9.39 -25.49 13.16
CA THR A 491 9.95 -26.78 13.63
C THR A 491 10.88 -26.62 14.81
N ARG A 492 11.50 -25.43 14.97
CA ARG A 492 12.44 -25.14 16.06
C ARG A 492 11.79 -24.26 17.11
N GLN A 493 11.82 -24.71 18.35
CA GLN A 493 11.56 -23.84 19.49
C GLN A 493 12.84 -23.04 19.76
N LEU A 494 12.87 -21.79 19.31
CA LEU A 494 13.83 -20.82 19.86
C LEU A 494 13.55 -20.66 21.36
N HIS A 495 14.58 -20.33 22.14
CA HIS A 495 14.40 -20.07 23.56
C HIS A 495 13.32 -19.00 23.74
N LYS A 496 12.32 -19.28 24.60
CA LYS A 496 11.09 -18.46 24.75
C LYS A 496 11.40 -16.97 24.97
N THR A 497 12.51 -16.66 25.63
CA THR A 497 12.97 -15.29 25.91
C THR A 497 13.38 -14.51 24.66
N VAL A 498 13.86 -15.15 23.59
CA VAL A 498 14.31 -14.45 22.37
C VAL A 498 13.09 -13.87 21.64
N VAL A 499 12.04 -14.67 21.45
CA VAL A 499 10.84 -14.22 20.75
C VAL A 499 10.00 -13.29 21.62
N ALA A 500 9.86 -13.59 22.92
CA ALA A 500 9.19 -12.68 23.85
C ALA A 500 9.93 -11.35 23.97
N GLY A 501 11.27 -11.39 24.02
CA GLY A 501 12.13 -10.20 24.04
C GLY A 501 11.98 -9.35 22.78
N PHE A 502 11.92 -9.97 21.59
CA PHE A 502 11.62 -9.26 20.35
C PHE A 502 10.24 -8.59 20.39
N ASN A 503 9.19 -9.33 20.78
CA ASN A 503 7.83 -8.78 20.88
C ASN A 503 7.75 -7.60 21.87
N LEU A 504 8.43 -7.69 23.01
CA LEU A 504 8.52 -6.62 24.00
C LEU A 504 9.30 -5.41 23.45
N PHE A 505 10.47 -5.64 22.83
CA PHE A 505 11.29 -4.58 22.23
C PHE A 505 10.49 -3.78 21.19
N VAL A 506 9.78 -4.49 20.33
CA VAL A 506 8.97 -3.91 19.28
C VAL A 506 7.77 -3.12 19.83
N LEU A 507 7.13 -3.64 20.89
CA LEU A 507 6.07 -2.91 21.62
C LEU A 507 6.61 -1.60 22.21
N LEU A 508 7.74 -1.64 22.91
CA LEU A 508 8.36 -0.46 23.51
C LEU A 508 8.75 0.56 22.44
N LEU A 509 9.37 0.12 21.34
CA LEU A 509 9.81 1.00 20.26
C LEU A 509 8.62 1.65 19.53
N GLY A 510 7.55 0.89 19.27
CA GLY A 510 6.31 1.44 18.70
C GLY A 510 5.64 2.45 19.63
N SER A 511 5.61 2.16 20.93
CA SER A 511 5.03 3.03 21.95
C SER A 511 5.85 4.31 22.14
N PHE A 512 7.19 4.20 22.05
CA PHE A 512 8.10 5.33 22.04
C PHE A 512 7.88 6.22 20.82
N SER A 513 7.76 5.64 19.61
CA SER A 513 7.47 6.39 18.38
C SER A 513 6.16 7.16 18.45
N LEU A 514 5.11 6.50 18.94
CA LEU A 514 3.81 7.11 19.19
C LEU A 514 3.94 8.27 20.18
N SER A 515 4.58 8.03 21.33
CA SER A 515 4.72 9.02 22.40
C SER A 515 5.56 10.21 21.95
N TYR A 516 6.65 9.97 21.23
CA TYR A 516 7.50 11.01 20.67
C TYR A 516 6.71 11.94 19.74
N SER A 517 5.91 11.35 18.84
CA SER A 517 5.08 12.11 17.92
C SER A 517 3.97 12.86 18.64
N LEU A 518 3.33 12.24 19.64
CA LEU A 518 2.33 12.90 20.49
C LEU A 518 2.90 14.07 21.30
N VAL A 519 4.12 13.95 21.82
CA VAL A 519 4.81 15.06 22.53
C VAL A 519 5.18 16.18 21.57
N GLY A 520 5.64 15.86 20.35
CA GLY A 520 5.89 16.87 19.31
C GLY A 520 4.62 17.61 18.88
N ILE A 521 3.48 16.92 18.88
CA ILE A 521 2.15 17.47 18.58
C ILE A 521 1.55 18.23 19.78
N ALA A 522 1.93 17.86 21.01
CA ALA A 522 1.39 18.38 22.27
C ALA A 522 1.22 19.92 22.33
N PRO A 523 2.22 20.75 21.95
CA PRO A 523 2.08 22.20 22.01
C PRO A 523 1.05 22.76 21.01
N ASN A 524 0.74 22.04 19.92
CA ASN A 524 -0.16 22.49 18.86
C ASN A 524 -1.48 21.68 18.79
N LEU A 525 -1.79 20.91 19.84
CA LEU A 525 -2.85 19.89 19.91
C LEU A 525 -4.28 20.35 19.59
N ARG A 526 -4.50 21.65 19.34
CA ARG A 526 -5.84 22.19 19.24
C ARG A 526 -5.97 23.13 18.05
N GLY A 527 -6.66 22.64 17.02
CA GLY A 527 -7.29 23.50 16.03
C GLY A 527 -6.46 23.86 14.79
N PRO A 528 -6.81 24.97 14.12
CA PRO A 528 -6.23 25.38 12.84
C PRO A 528 -4.73 25.76 12.90
N GLU A 529 -4.16 25.82 14.10
CA GLU A 529 -2.76 26.21 14.37
C GLU A 529 -1.79 25.02 14.29
N PHE A 530 -2.32 23.80 14.20
CA PHE A 530 -1.59 22.53 14.29
C PHE A 530 -0.28 22.46 13.50
N ARG A 531 -0.25 23.05 12.30
CA ARG A 531 0.93 23.09 11.40
C ARG A 531 1.33 24.51 10.97
N TYR A 532 0.99 25.51 11.77
CA TYR A 532 1.34 26.89 11.47
C TYR A 532 2.87 27.07 11.31
N ALA A 533 3.67 26.39 12.14
CA ALA A 533 5.13 26.42 12.05
C ALA A 533 5.68 25.87 10.72
N GLU A 534 5.00 24.89 10.12
CA GLU A 534 5.43 24.23 8.88
C GLU A 534 4.92 24.95 7.62
N LEU A 535 3.65 25.35 7.63
CA LEU A 535 2.98 25.97 6.47
C LEU A 535 3.10 27.50 6.45
N LYS A 536 3.44 28.12 7.58
CA LYS A 536 3.37 29.58 7.80
C LYS A 536 1.99 30.18 7.52
N SER A 537 0.95 29.34 7.57
CA SER A 537 -0.45 29.70 7.35
C SER A 537 -1.38 28.83 8.20
N TYR A 538 -2.49 29.38 8.68
CA TYR A 538 -3.51 28.61 9.39
C TYR A 538 -4.18 27.59 8.46
N GLN A 539 -4.44 26.40 8.99
CA GLN A 539 -5.08 25.34 8.21
C GLN A 539 -6.55 25.65 7.96
N ILE A 540 -6.96 25.48 6.71
CA ILE A 540 -8.37 25.58 6.33
C ILE A 540 -9.00 24.20 6.52
N MET A 541 -10.03 24.09 7.37
CA MET A 541 -10.82 22.87 7.55
C MET A 541 -11.87 22.67 6.43
N ALA A 542 -11.48 22.95 5.18
CA ALA A 542 -12.36 22.78 4.02
C ALA A 542 -12.24 21.33 3.49
N LYS A 543 -13.38 20.69 3.25
CA LYS A 543 -13.50 19.38 2.60
C LYS A 543 -13.09 19.49 1.12
N ARG A 544 -13.47 20.56 0.42
CA ARG A 544 -13.05 20.86 -0.96
C ARG A 544 -12.81 22.37 -1.09
N GLN A 545 -11.69 22.75 -1.70
CA GLN A 545 -11.33 24.17 -1.90
C GLN A 545 -11.47 24.60 -3.35
N ASN A 546 -11.77 25.88 -3.56
CA ASN A 546 -11.79 26.53 -4.88
C ASN A 546 -12.65 25.80 -5.92
N ILE A 547 -13.79 25.25 -5.51
CA ILE A 547 -14.75 24.69 -6.46
C ILE A 547 -15.32 25.86 -7.26
N VAL A 548 -15.29 25.72 -8.58
CA VAL A 548 -15.94 26.65 -9.51
C VAL A 548 -17.16 25.94 -10.08
N GLN A 549 -18.36 26.32 -9.65
CA GLN A 549 -19.63 25.89 -10.27
C GLN A 549 -20.40 27.13 -10.70
N ASN A 550 -20.90 27.12 -11.95
CA ASN A 550 -21.69 28.23 -12.50
C ASN A 550 -21.03 29.61 -12.37
N GLY A 551 -19.69 29.68 -12.51
CA GLY A 551 -18.91 30.92 -12.38
C GLY A 551 -18.68 31.40 -10.94
N ILE A 552 -19.18 30.68 -9.94
CA ILE A 552 -19.02 31.00 -8.52
C ILE A 552 -17.89 30.15 -7.94
N ARG A 553 -16.91 30.81 -7.29
CA ARG A 553 -15.83 30.15 -6.56
C ARG A 553 -16.18 30.02 -5.08
N TYR A 554 -16.22 28.79 -4.57
CA TYR A 554 -16.53 28.52 -3.15
C TYR A 554 -15.69 27.38 -2.56
N HIS A 555 -15.64 27.33 -1.24
CA HIS A 555 -15.06 26.25 -0.44
C HIS A 555 -16.18 25.47 0.24
N GLU A 556 -16.10 24.14 0.23
CA GLU A 556 -17.03 23.24 0.91
C GLU A 556 -16.47 22.83 2.27
N PHE A 557 -17.26 22.94 3.33
CA PHE A 557 -16.90 22.65 4.72
C PHE A 557 -17.79 21.57 5.30
N SER A 558 -17.24 20.81 6.25
CA SER A 558 -18.00 19.85 7.05
C SER A 558 -18.48 20.48 8.35
N SER A 559 -19.59 19.96 8.89
CA SER A 559 -20.10 20.33 10.21
C SER A 559 -19.02 20.13 11.28
N GLY A 560 -18.79 21.15 12.10
CA GLY A 560 -17.74 21.18 13.11
C GLY A 560 -16.45 21.87 12.66
N ALA A 561 -16.40 22.46 11.46
CA ALA A 561 -15.24 23.22 10.98
C ALA A 561 -14.89 24.40 11.91
N ILE A 562 -13.58 24.60 12.14
CA ILE A 562 -13.05 25.64 13.03
C ILE A 562 -12.02 26.48 12.26
N TRP A 563 -12.01 27.79 12.49
CA TRP A 563 -11.08 28.74 11.88
C TRP A 563 -10.52 29.72 12.91
N VAL A 564 -9.32 30.25 12.65
CA VAL A 564 -8.73 31.33 13.45
C VAL A 564 -9.26 32.66 12.93
N ILE A 565 -9.68 33.52 13.86
CA ILE A 565 -10.16 34.86 13.55
C ILE A 565 -8.98 35.83 13.68
N THR A 566 -8.63 36.51 12.60
CA THR A 566 -7.51 37.45 12.55
C THR A 566 -7.95 38.91 12.72
N SER A 567 -9.23 39.22 12.51
CA SER A 567 -9.78 40.59 12.59
C SER A 567 -10.91 40.71 13.62
N LYS A 568 -10.95 41.85 14.32
CA LYS A 568 -12.03 42.20 15.26
C LYS A 568 -13.27 42.80 14.56
N SER A 569 -13.25 42.92 13.24
CA SER A 569 -14.35 43.45 12.44
C SER A 569 -15.49 42.44 12.31
N ALA A 570 -16.70 42.93 12.02
CA ALA A 570 -17.85 42.07 11.73
C ALA A 570 -17.54 41.13 10.55
N ILE A 571 -17.83 39.84 10.73
CA ILE A 571 -17.60 38.80 9.74
C ILE A 571 -18.85 38.72 8.85
N HIS A 572 -18.65 38.94 7.55
CA HIS A 572 -19.70 38.84 6.53
C HIS A 572 -19.40 37.68 5.59
N LEU A 573 -20.12 36.58 5.76
CA LEU A 573 -19.97 35.36 4.96
C LEU A 573 -21.20 35.14 4.10
N LYS A 574 -21.00 34.59 2.90
CA LYS A 574 -22.10 34.02 2.09
C LYS A 574 -21.98 32.51 2.21
N ALA A 575 -22.95 31.88 2.85
CA ALA A 575 -22.97 30.43 3.08
C ALA A 575 -24.21 29.81 2.43
N PHE A 576 -24.10 28.56 1.99
CA PHE A 576 -25.19 27.83 1.34
C PHE A 576 -25.02 26.33 1.50
N ILE A 577 -26.03 25.56 1.08
CA ILE A 577 -25.99 24.10 1.06
C ILE A 577 -25.81 23.64 -0.40
N PRO A 578 -24.73 22.90 -0.74
CA PRO A 578 -24.50 22.43 -2.10
C PRO A 578 -25.67 21.62 -2.65
N GLN A 579 -26.06 21.88 -3.90
CA GLN A 579 -27.25 21.32 -4.55
C GLN A 579 -27.23 19.80 -4.79
N GLU A 580 -26.08 19.14 -4.64
CA GLU A 580 -25.92 17.69 -4.86
C GLU A 580 -26.77 16.83 -3.90
N LYS A 581 -27.31 17.41 -2.83
CA LYS A 581 -28.24 16.75 -1.91
C LYS A 581 -29.67 17.20 -2.22
N LYS A 582 -30.53 16.26 -2.63
CA LYS A 582 -31.95 16.42 -2.98
C LYS A 582 -32.80 17.02 -1.85
N LEU A 583 -32.57 18.28 -1.50
CA LEU A 583 -33.36 19.07 -0.57
C LEU A 583 -34.39 19.87 -1.36
N SER A 584 -35.58 20.03 -0.81
CA SER A 584 -36.55 20.95 -1.41
C SER A 584 -36.03 22.38 -1.25
N LYS A 585 -36.40 23.30 -2.16
CA LYS A 585 -35.95 24.71 -2.13
C LYS A 585 -36.30 25.45 -0.82
N HIS A 586 -37.15 24.87 0.03
CA HIS A 586 -37.69 25.50 1.24
C HIS A 586 -37.28 24.80 2.55
N ASP A 587 -36.55 23.69 2.50
CA ASP A 587 -36.06 23.03 3.72
C ASP A 587 -34.99 23.90 4.40
N LYS A 588 -35.24 24.25 5.66
CA LYS A 588 -34.34 25.04 6.50
C LYS A 588 -33.45 24.11 7.28
N ILE A 589 -32.14 24.28 7.13
CA ILE A 589 -31.16 23.58 7.96
C ILE A 589 -30.46 24.63 8.81
N TYR A 590 -30.46 24.43 10.13
CA TYR A 590 -29.85 25.38 11.05
C TYR A 590 -28.36 25.10 11.23
N ALA A 591 -27.54 26.15 11.12
CA ALA A 591 -26.13 26.11 11.48
C ALA A 591 -25.90 26.97 12.72
N ARG A 592 -25.31 26.36 13.75
CA ARG A 592 -24.81 27.03 14.95
C ARG A 592 -23.39 27.51 14.69
N TRP A 593 -23.20 28.81 14.77
CA TRP A 593 -21.90 29.48 14.72
C TRP A 593 -21.48 29.83 16.14
N SER A 594 -20.36 29.30 16.63
CA SER A 594 -19.86 29.56 17.98
C SER A 594 -18.47 30.19 17.97
N PHE A 595 -18.27 31.21 18.78
CA PHE A 595 -17.00 31.85 19.04
C PHE A 595 -16.35 31.19 20.26
N LEU A 596 -15.09 30.79 20.11
CA LEU A 596 -14.29 30.16 21.15
C LEU A 596 -13.15 31.09 21.57
N GLY A 597 -12.89 31.16 22.87
CA GLY A 597 -11.71 31.82 23.42
C GLY A 597 -10.41 31.05 23.17
N PRO A 598 -9.25 31.59 23.56
CA PRO A 598 -7.96 30.89 23.47
C PRO A 598 -7.96 29.56 24.25
N ASP A 599 -8.75 29.47 25.32
CA ASP A 599 -8.89 28.28 26.18
C ASP A 599 -9.89 27.23 25.63
N TRP A 600 -10.42 27.43 24.41
CA TRP A 600 -11.41 26.56 23.78
C TRP A 600 -12.80 26.53 24.45
N ILE A 601 -13.07 27.50 25.32
CA ILE A 601 -14.37 27.70 25.95
C ILE A 601 -15.25 28.56 25.04
N GLU A 602 -16.50 28.18 24.88
CA GLU A 602 -17.50 28.93 24.10
C GLU A 602 -17.85 30.25 24.80
N ILE A 603 -17.66 31.37 24.08
CA ILE A 603 -17.98 32.72 24.56
C ILE A 603 -19.39 33.10 24.13
N GLN A 604 -19.72 32.85 22.86
CA GLN A 604 -20.99 33.23 22.26
C GLN A 604 -21.34 32.28 21.13
N SER A 605 -22.62 31.98 20.93
CA SER A 605 -23.09 31.33 19.71
C SER A 605 -24.35 31.97 19.13
N LYS A 606 -24.51 31.80 17.82
CA LYS A 606 -25.66 32.28 17.05
C LYS A 606 -26.09 31.18 16.08
N THR A 607 -27.36 30.81 16.12
CA THR A 607 -27.94 29.83 15.20
C THR A 607 -28.60 30.56 14.04
N LEU A 608 -28.21 30.23 12.81
CA LEU A 608 -28.71 30.86 11.59
C LEU A 608 -29.20 29.79 10.60
N PRO A 609 -30.31 30.02 9.88
CA PRO A 609 -30.77 29.11 8.84
C PRO A 609 -29.88 29.22 7.59
N LEU A 610 -29.50 28.06 7.05
CA LEU A 610 -28.85 27.90 5.75
C LEU A 610 -29.86 27.36 4.73
N PHE A 611 -29.72 27.83 3.50
CA PHE A 611 -30.57 27.46 2.37
C PHE A 611 -29.71 26.89 1.24
N THR A 612 -30.36 26.28 0.25
CA THR A 612 -29.71 25.91 -1.03
C THR A 612 -29.26 27.13 -1.83
N ASN A 613 -29.92 28.26 -1.64
CA ASN A 613 -29.48 29.57 -2.13
C ASN A 613 -28.51 30.24 -1.15
N PRO A 614 -27.59 31.09 -1.61
CA PRO A 614 -26.66 31.82 -0.75
C PRO A 614 -27.38 32.72 0.25
N SER A 615 -27.16 32.45 1.54
CA SER A 615 -27.59 33.31 2.64
C SER A 615 -26.41 34.10 3.21
N THR A 616 -26.68 35.35 3.56
CA THR A 616 -25.70 36.22 4.22
C THR A 616 -25.66 35.94 5.71
N VAL A 617 -24.51 35.48 6.19
CA VAL A 617 -24.20 35.25 7.60
C VAL A 617 -23.41 36.45 8.12
N SER A 618 -24.05 37.27 8.96
CA SER A 618 -23.43 38.40 9.64
C SER A 618 -23.22 38.08 11.13
N LEU A 619 -21.94 38.08 11.54
CA LEU A 619 -21.50 37.75 12.89
C LEU A 619 -20.65 38.88 13.46
N THR A 620 -21.02 39.37 14.63
CA THR A 620 -20.21 40.34 15.40
C THR A 620 -19.21 39.57 16.25
N VAL A 621 -17.91 39.87 16.11
CA VAL A 621 -16.84 39.18 16.84
C VAL A 621 -16.81 39.68 18.29
N PRO A 622 -17.04 38.81 19.30
CA PRO A 622 -16.97 39.22 20.70
C PRO A 622 -15.52 39.43 21.15
N ASN A 623 -15.33 40.27 22.19
CA ASN A 623 -14.03 40.50 22.78
C ASN A 623 -13.45 39.17 23.33
N ASN A 624 -12.15 38.93 23.09
CA ASN A 624 -11.42 37.69 23.42
C ASN A 624 -11.75 36.43 22.60
N ALA A 625 -12.54 36.54 21.51
CA ALA A 625 -12.69 35.43 20.57
C ALA A 625 -11.41 35.22 19.74
N LYS A 626 -10.93 33.97 19.71
CA LYS A 626 -9.78 33.54 18.89
C LYS A 626 -10.21 32.64 17.73
N TYR A 627 -11.23 31.80 17.95
CA TYR A 627 -11.70 30.85 16.95
C TYR A 627 -13.19 31.00 16.63
N LEU A 628 -13.56 30.65 15.40
CA LEU A 628 -14.93 30.51 14.94
C LEU A 628 -15.20 29.04 14.60
N LYS A 629 -16.23 28.43 15.17
CA LYS A 629 -16.72 27.09 14.86
C LYS A 629 -18.09 27.17 14.19
N ALA A 630 -18.32 26.35 13.17
CA ALA A 630 -19.63 26.20 12.53
C ALA A 630 -20.10 24.74 12.61
N GLU A 631 -21.30 24.52 13.11
CA GLU A 631 -21.89 23.18 13.31
C GLU A 631 -23.32 23.15 12.78
N ILE A 632 -23.61 22.23 11.86
CA ILE A 632 -24.96 21.98 11.37
C ILE A 632 -25.73 21.19 12.43
N LEU A 633 -26.89 21.71 12.83
CA LEU A 633 -27.82 21.06 13.73
C LEU A 633 -28.72 20.12 12.90
N SER A 634 -28.72 18.83 13.23
CA SER A 634 -29.63 17.86 12.61
C SER A 634 -30.95 17.80 13.38
N ASP A 635 -32.07 18.08 12.71
CA ASP A 635 -33.41 18.11 13.34
C ASP A 635 -33.99 16.73 13.66
N SER A 636 -33.38 15.61 13.25
CA SER A 636 -33.82 14.26 13.67
C SER A 636 -32.78 13.16 13.48
N PHE A 637 -32.87 12.10 14.30
CA PHE A 637 -32.02 10.91 14.22
C PHE A 637 -32.23 10.11 12.92
N PHE A 638 -33.44 10.18 12.33
CA PHE A 638 -33.84 9.45 11.12
C PHE A 638 -33.95 10.30 9.83
N GLY A 639 -33.71 11.62 9.90
CA GLY A 639 -33.82 12.54 8.75
C GLY A 639 -32.61 12.56 7.82
N ILE A 640 -32.72 13.29 6.70
CA ILE A 640 -31.62 13.51 5.75
C ILE A 640 -30.48 14.25 6.46
N HIS A 641 -29.39 13.53 6.75
CA HIS A 641 -28.22 14.06 7.44
C HIS A 641 -27.38 14.95 6.51
N VAL A 642 -27.71 16.24 6.45
CA VAL A 642 -26.83 17.23 5.83
C VAL A 642 -25.71 17.57 6.81
N LYS A 643 -24.49 17.19 6.44
CA LYS A 643 -23.28 17.42 7.24
C LYS A 643 -22.31 18.43 6.62
N GLU A 644 -22.71 19.07 5.51
CA GLU A 644 -21.81 19.89 4.69
C GLU A 644 -22.48 21.19 4.26
N PHE A 645 -21.68 22.25 4.14
CA PHE A 645 -22.10 23.58 3.71
C PHE A 645 -20.99 24.24 2.88
N GLY A 646 -21.34 25.11 1.93
CA GLY A 646 -20.41 25.90 1.13
C GLY A 646 -20.28 27.33 1.65
N ILE A 647 -19.09 27.93 1.54
CA ILE A 647 -18.86 29.36 1.75
C ILE A 647 -18.11 29.92 0.53
N PHE A 648 -18.53 31.09 0.04
CA PHE A 648 -17.89 31.77 -1.09
C PHE A 648 -16.42 32.09 -0.78
N ALA A 649 -15.52 31.75 -1.70
CA ALA A 649 -14.08 31.88 -1.52
C ALA A 649 -13.63 33.34 -1.41
N GLU A 650 -14.25 34.25 -2.16
CA GLU A 650 -13.95 35.69 -2.14
C GLU A 650 -14.15 36.29 -0.73
N ASN A 651 -15.20 35.88 -0.02
CA ASN A 651 -15.50 36.36 1.32
C ASN A 651 -14.66 35.66 2.39
N PHE A 652 -14.32 34.39 2.15
CA PHE A 652 -13.63 33.55 3.13
C PHE A 652 -12.11 33.72 3.09
N ASP A 653 -11.51 33.82 1.91
CA ASP A 653 -10.06 33.97 1.76
C ASP A 653 -9.55 35.27 2.41
N GLY A 654 -10.37 36.33 2.44
CA GLY A 654 -10.06 37.58 3.15
C GLY A 654 -10.05 37.45 4.68
N LEU A 655 -10.75 36.48 5.25
CA LEU A 655 -10.71 36.19 6.70
C LEU A 655 -9.48 35.38 7.10
N ASN A 656 -9.00 34.53 6.19
CA ASN A 656 -7.90 33.61 6.44
C ASN A 656 -6.53 34.15 5.96
N ARG A 657 -6.54 35.16 5.07
CA ARG A 657 -5.35 35.87 4.58
C ARG A 657 -5.21 37.22 5.26
N VAL A 658 -4.61 37.24 6.45
CA VAL A 658 -3.86 38.41 6.91
C VAL A 658 -2.56 37.90 7.54
N ARG A 659 -1.44 38.37 6.99
CA ARG A 659 -0.07 38.14 7.47
C ARG A 659 0.16 38.81 8.81
#